data_AF-A0A3M9LQE7-F1
#
_entry.id   AF-A0A3M9LQE7-F1
#
_cell.length_a   1.000
_cell.length_b   1.000
_cell.length_c   1.000
_cell.angle_alpha   90.00
_cell.angle_beta   90.00
_cell.angle_gamma   90.00
#
_symmetry.space_group_name_H-M   'P 1'
#
loop_
_entity.id
_entity.type
_entity.pdbx_description
1 polymer ?
#
loop_
_entity_poly.entity_id
_entity_poly.type
_entity_poly.pdbx_seq_one_letter_code
_entity_poly.pdbx_strand_id
1 'polypeptide(L)'
;MMQKLISIFNSHMSIATKNNIIDKIGKRQTEIIMPTANHLLMKIQGKSNTNGNKKPSTTIIDNGLCESKSHVLAEKLNTLLTDVNGKLQAPGLYIEDIKRDVIGGFAFITRSNRWITCATDLLGVKSLWYSTEDGFAVASEKKYLEMTGYYNIEKVDPRSTLSYDTEKGTLHTYSNYELKPSVEPATKQPDEIIEQLYGLLGDSISRCLPPSKIGILFSGGVDSTLVSMLCKKYSNQTICCYVAGLESEIQAPDVQHAQKIANELELPLKVIEVSFEETGEILKKLVPLIETTSVPMVGVALPTYIAARAAKEDGINVLFTGSGADEMFGGYNRHKKATDLNNECLKDTLNIHLEDTYRDGLIASELELDLRSPFLNRKVAEYALGIPAALKLNEKGNKMILRQVAERSGIPAEFALRNKKAAQYGSKFDRAIEKLAKRAGYKNKTDYLKNMEKNYKPKLGVLFSSGKDCHFAMYKMENAGYPIKCLITVKSQNPDSYMFHTPNINMAFLQSEAMGIPLLEQETAGEKEVELDDLKKAIEKAKKEYGIEGVVTGALYSTYQKERIEGICSELGMNAYSPLWHMDQEEEMRKLLEEKFHFLFSSIAAYGLSSKWLGKEITKNEIDELVKLNDTIGLNVAGEGGEFESFVLDCPLYSKRIEIKKSTIIDIDEYTARLNIEDAILVQKDRVQRE
;
A
#
# COMPACT_ATOMS: atom_id res chain seq x y z
N MET A 1 16.82 -0.96 2.31
CA MET A 1 15.75 -1.03 1.29
C MET A 1 15.68 -2.42 0.69
N MET A 2 16.81 -2.97 0.21
CA MET A 2 16.96 -4.35 -0.32
C MET A 2 16.36 -5.44 0.58
N GLN A 3 16.73 -5.52 1.86
CA GLN A 3 16.27 -6.62 2.74
C GLN A 3 14.77 -6.54 3.09
N LYS A 4 14.22 -5.31 3.21
CA LYS A 4 12.77 -5.07 3.40
C LYS A 4 11.97 -5.36 2.13
N LEU A 5 12.50 -4.97 0.97
CA LEU A 5 11.95 -5.31 -0.35
C LEU A 5 11.94 -6.84 -0.51
N ILE A 6 13.04 -7.54 -0.20
CA ILE A 6 13.13 -9.01 -0.25
C ILE A 6 12.14 -9.71 0.70
N SER A 7 11.87 -9.12 1.87
CA SER A 7 10.94 -9.67 2.87
C SER A 7 9.46 -9.40 2.58
N ILE A 8 9.14 -8.35 1.81
CA ILE A 8 7.78 -7.99 1.37
C ILE A 8 7.47 -8.62 0.00
N PHE A 9 8.49 -8.82 -0.83
CA PHE A 9 8.34 -9.67 -2.00
C PHE A 9 8.12 -11.09 -1.55
N ASN A 10 7.04 -11.67 -2.07
CA ASN A 10 6.58 -13.02 -1.86
C ASN A 10 7.74 -14.00 -1.55
N SER A 11 7.65 -14.76 -0.45
CA SER A 11 8.75 -15.65 -0.01
C SER A 11 9.16 -16.66 -1.09
N HIS A 12 8.29 -16.92 -2.05
CA HIS A 12 8.47 -17.85 -3.16
C HIS A 12 9.06 -17.22 -4.43
N MET A 13 9.12 -15.89 -4.52
CA MET A 13 9.71 -15.22 -5.67
C MET A 13 11.23 -15.42 -5.68
N SER A 14 11.80 -15.79 -6.84
CA SER A 14 13.23 -16.13 -6.91
C SER A 14 14.11 -14.94 -6.48
N ILE A 15 15.22 -15.23 -5.79
CA ILE A 15 16.20 -14.20 -5.37
C ILE A 15 16.68 -13.39 -6.57
N ALA A 16 16.82 -14.00 -7.74
CA ALA A 16 17.19 -13.32 -8.99
C ALA A 16 16.12 -12.33 -9.46
N THR A 17 14.83 -12.70 -9.37
CA THR A 17 13.71 -11.81 -9.68
C THR A 17 13.66 -10.67 -8.65
N LYS A 18 13.74 -10.96 -7.35
CA LYS A 18 13.81 -9.95 -6.28
C LYS A 18 14.94 -8.96 -6.52
N ASN A 19 16.14 -9.45 -6.83
CA ASN A 19 17.30 -8.61 -7.08
C ASN A 19 17.14 -7.76 -8.35
N ASN A 20 16.59 -8.29 -9.44
CA ASN A 20 16.33 -7.52 -10.67
C ASN A 20 15.30 -6.41 -10.45
N ILE A 21 14.25 -6.72 -9.69
CA ILE A 21 13.24 -5.76 -9.26
C ILE A 21 13.87 -4.62 -8.43
N ILE A 22 14.69 -4.98 -7.44
CA ILE A 22 15.33 -4.01 -6.55
C ILE A 22 16.38 -3.17 -7.30
N ASP A 23 17.12 -3.79 -8.20
CA ASP A 23 18.11 -3.12 -9.05
C ASP A 23 17.44 -2.11 -10.00
N LYS A 24 16.24 -2.40 -10.52
CA LYS A 24 15.43 -1.44 -11.29
C LYS A 24 14.86 -0.31 -10.44
N ILE A 25 14.41 -0.60 -9.21
CA ILE A 25 13.94 0.41 -8.24
C ILE A 25 15.09 1.37 -7.84
N GLY A 26 16.30 0.84 -7.65
CA GLY A 26 17.47 1.63 -7.25
C GLY A 26 18.11 2.47 -8.36
N LYS A 27 17.89 2.14 -9.65
CA LYS A 27 18.61 2.76 -10.79
C LYS A 27 18.05 4.09 -11.32
N ARG A 28 17.05 4.72 -10.67
CA ARG A 28 16.41 5.97 -11.16
C ARG A 28 16.08 5.93 -12.66
N GLN A 29 15.64 4.76 -13.16
CA GLN A 29 15.05 4.74 -14.48
C GLN A 29 13.74 5.54 -14.40
N THR A 30 13.54 6.49 -15.31
CA THR A 30 12.29 7.27 -15.49
C THR A 30 11.04 6.40 -15.71
N GLU A 31 11.20 5.08 -15.77
CA GLU A 31 10.16 4.11 -16.08
C GLU A 31 10.54 2.75 -15.47
N ILE A 32 9.83 2.32 -14.43
CA ILE A 32 9.91 0.96 -13.90
C ILE A 32 8.60 0.28 -14.24
N ILE A 33 8.56 -0.58 -15.26
CA ILE A 33 7.42 -1.46 -15.52
C ILE A 33 7.77 -2.84 -14.98
N MET A 34 7.00 -3.30 -14.00
CA MET A 34 7.19 -4.62 -13.39
C MET A 34 5.89 -5.40 -13.46
N PRO A 35 5.72 -6.26 -14.47
CA PRO A 35 4.77 -7.34 -14.39
C PRO A 35 5.45 -8.52 -13.68
N THR A 36 4.99 -8.88 -12.49
CA THR A 36 4.97 -10.31 -12.15
C THR A 36 3.63 -10.88 -12.64
N ALA A 37 3.42 -12.20 -12.53
CA ALA A 37 2.13 -12.79 -12.89
C ALA A 37 0.92 -12.12 -12.18
N ASN A 38 1.15 -11.49 -11.01
CA ASN A 38 0.10 -10.95 -10.14
C ASN A 38 0.27 -9.48 -9.71
N HIS A 39 1.43 -8.83 -9.94
CA HIS A 39 1.66 -7.44 -9.53
C HIS A 39 2.04 -6.52 -10.69
N LEU A 40 1.42 -5.34 -10.71
CA LEU A 40 1.77 -4.21 -11.60
C LEU A 40 2.41 -3.11 -10.77
N LEU A 41 3.49 -2.55 -11.28
CA LEU A 41 4.05 -1.28 -10.82
C LEU A 41 4.54 -0.50 -12.05
N MET A 42 4.15 0.76 -12.13
CA MET A 42 4.66 1.75 -13.06
C MET A 42 4.92 3.07 -12.33
N LYS A 43 6.07 3.70 -12.58
CA LYS A 43 6.44 5.02 -12.04
C LYS A 43 7.06 5.86 -13.14
N ILE A 44 6.64 7.12 -13.25
CA ILE A 44 7.31 8.18 -14.01
C ILE A 44 7.47 9.40 -13.10
N GLN A 45 8.70 9.91 -12.99
CA GLN A 45 9.01 11.14 -12.24
C GLN A 45 8.98 12.36 -13.16
N GLY A 46 8.42 13.47 -12.67
CA GLY A 46 8.37 14.75 -13.40
C GLY A 46 7.71 14.70 -14.79
N LYS A 47 8.13 15.65 -15.65
CA LYS A 47 7.75 15.69 -17.08
C LYS A 47 8.75 14.89 -17.91
N SER A 48 8.25 14.01 -18.77
CA SER A 48 9.08 13.18 -19.64
C SER A 48 9.07 13.75 -21.06
N ASN A 49 10.13 14.47 -21.45
CA ASN A 49 10.39 14.85 -22.84
C ASN A 49 11.09 13.71 -23.60
N THR A 50 10.45 12.55 -23.73
CA THR A 50 10.98 11.51 -24.63
C THR A 50 10.60 11.84 -26.07
N ASN A 51 11.48 12.56 -26.77
CA ASN A 51 11.41 12.83 -28.23
C ASN A 51 11.64 11.57 -29.10
N GLY A 52 11.45 10.37 -28.56
CA GLY A 52 11.63 9.10 -29.29
C GLY A 52 10.28 8.48 -29.62
N ASN A 53 10.10 8.01 -30.87
CA ASN A 53 8.98 7.17 -31.27
C ASN A 53 9.01 5.82 -30.52
N LYS A 54 8.50 5.77 -29.29
CA LYS A 54 8.24 4.51 -28.59
C LYS A 54 6.94 3.92 -29.15
N LYS A 55 7.00 2.67 -29.62
CA LYS A 55 5.78 1.91 -29.94
C LYS A 55 4.93 1.79 -28.67
N PRO A 56 3.59 1.86 -28.76
CA PRO A 56 2.72 1.61 -27.62
C PRO A 56 3.04 0.25 -26.98
N SER A 57 3.14 0.22 -25.66
CA SER A 57 3.27 -1.01 -24.89
C SER A 57 2.14 -1.09 -23.87
N THR A 58 1.57 -2.29 -23.73
CA THR A 58 0.47 -2.54 -22.80
C THR A 58 0.87 -3.71 -21.92
N THR A 59 0.80 -3.49 -20.61
CA THR A 59 1.00 -4.52 -19.60
C THR A 59 -0.33 -4.80 -18.92
N ILE A 60 -0.75 -6.06 -18.92
CA ILE A 60 -2.03 -6.50 -18.37
C ILE A 60 -1.74 -7.51 -17.27
N ILE A 61 -2.48 -7.38 -16.17
CA ILE A 61 -2.68 -8.46 -15.22
C ILE A 61 -4.13 -8.87 -15.27
N ASP A 62 -4.37 -10.15 -15.51
CA ASP A 62 -5.67 -10.77 -15.43
C ASP A 62 -5.63 -11.96 -14.46
N ASN A 63 -6.80 -12.38 -14.02
CA ASN A 63 -6.99 -13.63 -13.27
C ASN A 63 -7.45 -14.77 -14.19
N GLY A 64 -7.00 -14.77 -15.46
CA GLY A 64 -7.51 -15.68 -16.49
C GLY A 64 -9.04 -15.62 -16.70
N LEU A 65 -9.70 -14.58 -16.16
CA LEU A 65 -11.13 -14.31 -16.30
C LEU A 65 -11.42 -13.53 -17.58
N CYS A 66 -10.39 -12.95 -18.20
CA CYS A 66 -10.49 -12.18 -19.44
C CYS A 66 -10.85 -13.10 -20.62
N GLU A 67 -11.98 -12.86 -21.27
CA GLU A 67 -12.44 -13.65 -22.44
C GLU A 67 -11.43 -13.68 -23.59
N SER A 68 -10.66 -12.59 -23.75
CA SER A 68 -9.50 -12.55 -24.62
C SER A 68 -8.25 -12.92 -23.83
N LYS A 69 -7.43 -13.86 -24.33
CA LYS A 69 -6.09 -14.08 -23.77
C LYS A 69 -5.37 -12.74 -23.63
N SER A 70 -4.71 -12.50 -22.48
CA SER A 70 -4.00 -11.23 -22.18
C SER A 70 -3.21 -10.63 -23.35
N HIS A 71 -2.50 -11.46 -24.14
CA HIS A 71 -1.75 -10.98 -25.30
C HIS A 71 -2.63 -10.44 -26.44
N VAL A 72 -3.81 -11.03 -26.67
CA VAL A 72 -4.78 -10.56 -27.69
C VAL A 72 -5.38 -9.23 -27.26
N LEU A 73 -5.71 -9.08 -25.98
CA LEU A 73 -6.19 -7.81 -25.45
C LEU A 73 -5.10 -6.73 -25.52
N ALA A 74 -3.87 -7.08 -25.14
CA ALA A 74 -2.73 -6.18 -25.24
C ALA A 74 -2.46 -5.76 -26.69
N GLU A 75 -2.58 -6.67 -27.65
CA GLU A 75 -2.44 -6.36 -29.08
C GLU A 75 -3.55 -5.41 -29.55
N LYS A 76 -4.81 -5.68 -29.22
CA LYS A 76 -5.95 -4.78 -29.51
C LYS A 76 -5.76 -3.38 -28.92
N LEU A 77 -5.36 -3.31 -27.64
CA LEU A 77 -5.08 -2.05 -26.95
C LEU A 77 -3.92 -1.32 -27.61
N ASN A 78 -2.83 -2.02 -27.92
CA ASN A 78 -1.68 -1.43 -28.61
C ASN A 78 -2.08 -0.89 -29.98
N THR A 79 -2.85 -1.64 -30.78
CA THR A 79 -3.34 -1.18 -32.10
C THR A 79 -4.19 0.08 -31.98
N LEU A 80 -5.13 0.13 -31.03
CA LEU A 80 -6.02 1.28 -30.83
C LEU A 80 -5.27 2.52 -30.32
N LEU A 81 -4.20 2.29 -29.56
CA LEU A 81 -3.30 3.33 -29.06
C LEU A 81 -2.16 3.64 -30.04
N THR A 82 -2.10 2.95 -31.20
CA THR A 82 -1.10 3.22 -32.23
C THR A 82 -1.54 4.44 -33.02
N ASP A 83 -0.83 5.52 -32.77
CA ASP A 83 -1.05 6.77 -33.45
C ASP A 83 -0.48 6.72 -34.87
N VAL A 84 -1.31 6.89 -35.89
CA VAL A 84 -0.83 6.93 -37.27
C VAL A 84 -0.10 8.26 -37.56
N ASN A 85 -0.30 9.32 -36.73
CA ASN A 85 0.21 10.68 -37.00
C ASN A 85 0.51 11.58 -35.76
N GLY A 86 0.63 11.04 -34.54
CA GLY A 86 0.89 11.81 -33.32
C GLY A 86 -0.28 12.66 -32.76
N LYS A 87 -1.55 12.30 -33.04
CA LYS A 87 -2.76 13.03 -32.62
C LYS A 87 -3.74 12.28 -31.68
N LEU A 88 -3.40 11.19 -31.00
CA LEU A 88 -4.36 10.56 -30.06
C LEU A 88 -4.57 11.48 -28.83
N GLN A 89 -5.63 12.31 -28.86
CA GLN A 89 -5.85 13.34 -27.84
C GLN A 89 -6.46 12.82 -26.54
N ALA A 90 -7.14 11.66 -26.56
CA ALA A 90 -7.88 11.12 -25.42
C ALA A 90 -7.94 9.58 -25.46
N PRO A 91 -6.84 8.87 -25.17
CA PRO A 91 -6.81 7.40 -25.18
C PRO A 91 -7.83 6.77 -24.22
N GLY A 92 -8.16 7.44 -23.12
CA GLY A 92 -9.12 6.96 -22.14
C GLY A 92 -10.53 6.73 -22.69
N LEU A 93 -10.97 7.52 -23.68
CA LEU A 93 -12.30 7.34 -24.31
C LEU A 93 -12.39 6.01 -25.07
N TYR A 94 -11.37 5.68 -25.87
CA TYR A 94 -11.32 4.42 -26.61
C TYR A 94 -11.20 3.21 -25.67
N ILE A 95 -10.51 3.40 -24.56
CA ILE A 95 -10.33 2.36 -23.55
C ILE A 95 -11.62 2.06 -22.81
N GLU A 96 -12.46 3.06 -22.52
CA GLU A 96 -13.80 2.85 -21.95
C GLU A 96 -14.69 1.97 -22.85
N ASP A 97 -14.60 2.14 -24.18
CA ASP A 97 -15.32 1.28 -25.13
C ASP A 97 -14.80 -0.17 -25.12
N ILE A 98 -13.49 -0.38 -24.98
CA ILE A 98 -12.91 -1.74 -24.89
C ILE A 98 -13.26 -2.39 -23.55
N LYS A 99 -13.27 -1.64 -22.43
CA LYS A 99 -13.67 -2.16 -21.11
C LYS A 99 -15.10 -2.70 -21.16
N ARG A 100 -15.97 -2.14 -22.00
CA ARG A 100 -17.30 -2.67 -22.26
C ARG A 100 -17.28 -4.02 -22.98
N ASP A 101 -16.29 -4.33 -23.78
CA ASP A 101 -16.24 -5.58 -24.54
C ASP A 101 -15.42 -6.68 -23.86
N VAL A 102 -14.56 -6.31 -22.91
CA VAL A 102 -13.77 -7.26 -22.12
C VAL A 102 -14.58 -7.73 -20.91
N ILE A 103 -14.83 -9.03 -20.86
CA ILE A 103 -15.48 -9.68 -19.73
C ILE A 103 -14.39 -10.42 -18.93
N GLY A 104 -14.30 -10.14 -17.63
CA GLY A 104 -13.35 -10.76 -16.71
C GLY A 104 -12.79 -9.82 -15.66
N GLY A 105 -12.04 -10.35 -14.69
CA GLY A 105 -11.23 -9.58 -13.75
C GLY A 105 -9.85 -9.26 -14.34
N PHE A 106 -9.57 -7.98 -14.55
CA PHE A 106 -8.34 -7.49 -15.16
C PHE A 106 -7.96 -6.11 -14.64
N ALA A 107 -6.68 -5.80 -14.69
CA ALA A 107 -6.13 -4.46 -14.56
C ALA A 107 -5.06 -4.30 -15.64
N PHE A 108 -5.02 -3.15 -16.30
CA PHE A 108 -3.97 -2.88 -17.28
C PHE A 108 -3.39 -1.49 -17.11
N ILE A 109 -2.16 -1.36 -17.61
CA ILE A 109 -1.46 -0.11 -17.77
C ILE A 109 -0.94 -0.09 -19.22
N THR A 110 -1.32 0.95 -19.96
CA THR A 110 -0.85 1.21 -21.32
C THR A 110 0.06 2.43 -21.32
N ARG A 111 1.09 2.40 -22.16
CA ARG A 111 2.04 3.48 -22.37
C ARG A 111 2.17 3.73 -23.86
N SER A 112 1.79 4.93 -24.30
CA SER A 112 2.14 5.50 -25.62
C SER A 112 3.10 6.68 -25.41
N ASN A 113 3.67 7.32 -26.44
CA ASN A 113 4.65 8.42 -26.30
C ASN A 113 4.25 9.53 -25.30
N ARG A 114 2.98 9.91 -25.27
CA ARG A 114 2.46 11.00 -24.44
C ARG A 114 1.60 10.53 -23.26
N TRP A 115 1.01 9.35 -23.35
CA TRP A 115 -0.01 8.93 -22.40
C TRP A 115 0.38 7.69 -21.62
N ILE A 116 0.12 7.70 -20.33
CA ILE A 116 -0.03 6.51 -19.51
C ILE A 116 -1.51 6.35 -19.24
N THR A 117 -2.13 5.24 -19.62
CA THR A 117 -3.55 5.00 -19.30
C THR A 117 -3.71 3.72 -18.50
N CYS A 118 -4.47 3.77 -17.42
CA CYS A 118 -4.77 2.60 -16.62
C CYS A 118 -6.26 2.49 -16.32
N ALA A 119 -6.73 1.26 -16.21
CA ALA A 119 -8.08 0.94 -15.78
C ALA A 119 -8.16 -0.50 -15.27
N THR A 120 -9.27 -0.82 -14.62
CA THR A 120 -9.59 -2.18 -14.15
C THR A 120 -10.89 -2.68 -14.77
N ASP A 121 -11.27 -3.92 -14.45
CA ASP A 121 -12.62 -4.42 -14.68
C ASP A 121 -13.66 -3.63 -13.89
N LEU A 122 -14.93 -3.71 -14.31
CA LEU A 122 -16.02 -2.86 -13.82
C LEU A 122 -16.39 -3.08 -12.35
N LEU A 123 -16.10 -4.27 -11.81
CA LEU A 123 -16.41 -4.64 -10.42
C LEU A 123 -15.17 -4.56 -9.52
N GLY A 124 -14.02 -4.16 -10.06
CA GLY A 124 -12.76 -4.07 -9.33
C GLY A 124 -12.31 -5.41 -8.77
N VAL A 125 -12.51 -6.51 -9.51
CA VAL A 125 -11.95 -7.83 -9.16
C VAL A 125 -10.42 -7.74 -9.08
N LYS A 126 -9.81 -6.98 -9.98
CA LYS A 126 -8.44 -6.47 -9.82
C LYS A 126 -8.45 -5.01 -9.39
N SER A 127 -7.53 -4.67 -8.49
CA SER A 127 -7.37 -3.31 -8.00
C SER A 127 -6.15 -2.64 -8.62
N LEU A 128 -6.24 -1.32 -8.77
CA LEU A 128 -5.11 -0.43 -9.01
C LEU A 128 -5.17 0.72 -8.00
N TRP A 129 -3.99 1.20 -7.64
CA TRP A 129 -3.72 2.36 -6.80
C TRP A 129 -2.82 3.29 -7.58
N TYR A 130 -2.95 4.60 -7.38
CA TYR A 130 -2.14 5.58 -8.08
C TYR A 130 -1.75 6.76 -7.19
N SER A 131 -0.74 7.51 -7.61
CA SER A 131 -0.33 8.77 -7.00
C SER A 131 0.17 9.75 -8.05
N THR A 132 -0.01 11.04 -7.78
CA THR A 132 0.43 12.16 -8.63
C THR A 132 1.43 13.10 -7.94
N GLU A 133 1.96 12.73 -6.76
CA GLU A 133 2.85 13.61 -5.97
C GLU A 133 4.15 13.99 -6.70
N ASP A 134 4.76 13.03 -7.41
CA ASP A 134 5.98 13.20 -8.20
C ASP A 134 5.77 12.51 -9.55
N GLY A 135 5.07 13.20 -10.45
CA GLY A 135 4.68 12.69 -11.76
C GLY A 135 3.45 11.78 -11.70
N PHE A 136 3.59 10.53 -12.15
CA PHE A 136 2.52 9.54 -12.06
C PHE A 136 3.07 8.17 -11.71
N ALA A 137 2.51 7.57 -10.66
CA ALA A 137 2.78 6.20 -10.31
C ALA A 137 1.46 5.44 -10.16
N VAL A 138 1.48 4.18 -10.55
CA VAL A 138 0.34 3.28 -10.46
C VAL A 138 0.84 1.88 -10.09
N ALA A 139 0.14 1.20 -9.19
CA ALA A 139 0.46 -0.16 -8.77
C ALA A 139 -0.80 -0.97 -8.50
N SER A 140 -0.69 -2.30 -8.52
CA SER A 140 -1.81 -3.20 -8.14
C SER A 140 -2.10 -3.21 -6.64
N GLU A 141 -1.14 -2.82 -5.81
CA GLU A 141 -1.24 -2.82 -4.34
C GLU A 141 -0.67 -1.52 -3.77
N LYS A 142 -1.33 -0.98 -2.75
CA LYS A 142 -1.01 0.32 -2.16
C LYS A 142 0.42 0.37 -1.62
N LYS A 143 0.83 -0.64 -0.84
CA LYS A 143 2.18 -0.74 -0.26
C LYS A 143 3.32 -0.60 -1.28
N TYR A 144 3.13 -1.00 -2.54
CA TYR A 144 4.20 -0.84 -3.55
C TYR A 144 4.46 0.62 -3.89
N LEU A 145 3.44 1.47 -3.88
CA LEU A 145 3.60 2.91 -4.07
C LEU A 145 4.29 3.54 -2.84
N GLU A 146 3.85 3.15 -1.62
CA GLU A 146 4.47 3.58 -0.35
C GLU A 146 5.96 3.25 -0.30
N MET A 147 6.32 2.03 -0.73
CA MET A 147 7.71 1.57 -0.80
C MET A 147 8.57 2.33 -1.80
N THR A 148 7.96 3.01 -2.77
CA THR A 148 8.65 3.83 -3.78
C THR A 148 8.63 5.34 -3.48
N GLY A 149 8.17 5.71 -2.29
CA GLY A 149 8.20 7.07 -1.77
C GLY A 149 6.95 7.92 -2.04
N TYR A 150 5.85 7.30 -2.49
CA TYR A 150 4.55 7.99 -2.64
C TYR A 150 3.68 7.74 -1.40
N TYR A 151 3.05 8.77 -0.85
CA TYR A 151 2.23 8.65 0.36
C TYR A 151 0.80 9.17 0.17
N ASN A 152 0.57 10.12 -0.72
CA ASN A 152 -0.76 10.49 -1.21
C ASN A 152 -1.17 9.51 -2.32
N ILE A 153 -1.75 8.39 -1.90
CA ILE A 153 -2.15 7.28 -2.77
C ILE A 153 -3.66 7.15 -2.77
N GLU A 154 -4.23 7.09 -3.96
CA GLU A 154 -5.66 6.91 -4.19
C GLU A 154 -5.94 5.59 -4.90
N LYS A 155 -7.12 5.02 -4.64
CA LYS A 155 -7.58 3.83 -5.36
C LYS A 155 -8.20 4.25 -6.69
N VAL A 156 -7.87 3.54 -7.77
CA VAL A 156 -8.53 3.74 -9.07
C VAL A 156 -9.98 3.28 -8.95
N ASP A 157 -10.95 4.14 -9.29
CA ASP A 157 -12.35 3.71 -9.37
C ASP A 157 -12.52 2.74 -10.56
N PRO A 158 -13.04 1.52 -10.36
CA PRO A 158 -13.23 0.54 -11.41
C PRO A 158 -14.04 1.02 -12.63
N ARG A 159 -14.95 1.97 -12.41
CA ARG A 159 -15.82 2.57 -13.43
C ARG A 159 -15.18 3.81 -14.08
N SER A 160 -13.92 4.06 -13.78
CA SER A 160 -13.14 5.11 -14.41
C SER A 160 -11.96 4.54 -15.20
N THR A 161 -11.49 5.32 -16.17
CA THR A 161 -10.21 5.16 -16.83
C THR A 161 -9.39 6.40 -16.57
N LEU A 162 -8.16 6.22 -16.11
CA LEU A 162 -7.23 7.30 -15.83
C LEU A 162 -6.20 7.41 -16.94
N SER A 163 -6.04 8.59 -17.55
CA SER A 163 -4.98 8.88 -18.51
C SER A 163 -4.11 10.04 -18.02
N TYR A 164 -2.84 9.77 -17.76
CA TYR A 164 -1.85 10.78 -17.41
C TYR A 164 -1.10 11.27 -18.66
N ASP A 165 -1.13 12.58 -18.87
CA ASP A 165 -0.40 13.28 -19.93
C ASP A 165 1.04 13.54 -19.45
N THR A 166 2.01 12.81 -19.99
CA THR A 166 3.42 12.91 -19.56
C THR A 166 4.11 14.20 -19.99
N GLU A 167 3.57 14.91 -20.98
CA GLU A 167 4.10 16.20 -21.45
C GLU A 167 3.59 17.34 -20.58
N LYS A 168 2.28 17.33 -20.26
CA LYS A 168 1.65 18.38 -19.44
C LYS A 168 1.80 18.14 -17.95
N GLY A 169 1.96 16.89 -17.53
CA GLY A 169 1.92 16.48 -16.12
C GLY A 169 0.50 16.51 -15.55
N THR A 170 -0.52 16.23 -16.35
CA THR A 170 -1.93 16.32 -15.95
C THR A 170 -2.63 14.97 -16.01
N LEU A 171 -3.41 14.65 -14.99
CA LEU A 171 -4.25 13.45 -14.95
C LEU A 171 -5.66 13.76 -15.49
N HIS A 172 -6.15 12.90 -16.37
CA HIS A 172 -7.51 12.95 -16.91
C HIS A 172 -8.29 11.70 -16.50
N THR A 173 -9.53 11.90 -16.06
CA THR A 173 -10.43 10.81 -15.66
C THR A 173 -11.60 10.73 -16.63
N TYR A 174 -11.89 9.53 -17.11
CA TYR A 174 -13.02 9.22 -18.00
C TYR A 174 -13.94 8.22 -17.30
N SER A 175 -15.25 8.43 -17.34
CA SER A 175 -16.23 7.58 -16.65
C SER A 175 -17.52 7.47 -17.45
N ASN A 176 -17.43 6.91 -18.65
CA ASN A 176 -18.56 6.82 -19.58
C ASN A 176 -19.28 5.47 -19.49
N TYR A 177 -18.73 4.54 -18.70
CA TYR A 177 -19.21 3.18 -18.61
C TYR A 177 -19.64 2.80 -17.19
N GLU A 178 -20.89 2.31 -17.07
CA GLU A 178 -21.52 1.98 -15.80
C GLU A 178 -22.09 0.56 -15.82
N LEU A 179 -22.09 -0.09 -14.66
CA LEU A 179 -22.80 -1.35 -14.43
C LEU A 179 -24.30 -1.09 -14.42
N LYS A 180 -25.04 -1.70 -15.35
CA LYS A 180 -26.49 -1.48 -15.50
C LYS A 180 -27.26 -2.78 -15.23
N PRO A 181 -28.11 -2.83 -14.18
CA PRO A 181 -29.01 -3.95 -13.97
C PRO A 181 -29.85 -4.22 -15.22
N SER A 182 -29.91 -5.49 -15.63
CA SER A 182 -30.73 -5.90 -16.77
C SER A 182 -32.21 -5.74 -16.44
N VAL A 183 -33.00 -5.27 -17.41
CA VAL A 183 -34.46 -5.19 -17.28
C VAL A 183 -35.15 -6.52 -17.59
N GLU A 184 -34.45 -7.47 -18.21
CA GLU A 184 -35.03 -8.75 -18.65
C GLU A 184 -35.62 -9.61 -17.52
N PRO A 185 -34.99 -9.76 -16.33
CA PRO A 185 -35.53 -10.63 -15.30
C PRO A 185 -36.91 -10.17 -14.80
N ALA A 186 -37.21 -8.86 -14.88
CA ALA A 186 -38.47 -8.31 -14.39
C ALA A 186 -39.69 -8.76 -15.21
N THR A 187 -39.49 -9.22 -16.45
CA THR A 187 -40.57 -9.65 -17.35
C THR A 187 -40.67 -11.18 -17.49
N LYS A 188 -39.80 -11.94 -16.82
CA LYS A 188 -39.69 -13.40 -16.95
C LYS A 188 -40.36 -14.13 -15.79
N GLN A 189 -40.85 -15.34 -16.05
CA GLN A 189 -41.34 -16.22 -14.97
C GLN A 189 -40.16 -16.73 -14.10
N PRO A 190 -40.38 -17.07 -12.83
CA PRO A 190 -39.31 -17.53 -11.93
C PRO A 190 -38.46 -18.67 -12.49
N ASP A 191 -39.08 -19.67 -13.14
CA ASP A 191 -38.36 -20.83 -13.71
C ASP A 191 -37.45 -20.41 -14.89
N GLU A 192 -37.88 -19.45 -15.71
CA GLU A 192 -37.05 -18.89 -16.78
C GLU A 192 -35.85 -18.10 -16.23
N ILE A 193 -36.05 -17.37 -15.13
CA ILE A 193 -34.97 -16.66 -14.43
C ILE A 193 -33.95 -17.67 -13.88
N ILE A 194 -34.42 -18.78 -13.32
CA ILE A 194 -33.57 -19.87 -12.80
C ILE A 194 -32.73 -20.47 -13.92
N GLU A 195 -33.34 -20.88 -15.04
CA GLU A 195 -32.60 -21.47 -16.17
C GLU A 195 -31.58 -20.49 -16.76
N GLN A 196 -31.99 -19.23 -16.95
CA GLN A 196 -31.11 -18.21 -17.52
C GLN A 196 -29.92 -17.92 -16.59
N LEU A 197 -30.15 -17.77 -15.28
CA LEU A 197 -29.10 -17.53 -14.31
C LEU A 197 -28.16 -18.74 -14.19
N TYR A 198 -28.71 -19.96 -14.20
CA TYR A 198 -27.92 -21.19 -14.22
C TYR A 198 -27.02 -21.27 -15.47
N GLY A 199 -27.56 -20.92 -16.63
CA GLY A 199 -26.81 -20.83 -17.89
C GLY A 199 -25.70 -19.79 -17.84
N LEU A 200 -25.98 -18.57 -17.36
CA LEU A 200 -24.99 -17.49 -17.23
C LEU A 200 -23.84 -17.86 -16.28
N LEU A 201 -24.15 -18.52 -15.16
CA LEU A 201 -23.12 -19.02 -14.23
C LEU A 201 -22.29 -20.14 -14.84
N GLY A 202 -22.91 -21.07 -15.57
CA GLY A 202 -22.22 -22.12 -16.32
C GLY A 202 -21.29 -21.56 -17.40
N ASP A 203 -21.76 -20.56 -18.15
CA ASP A 203 -20.98 -19.83 -19.14
C ASP A 203 -19.82 -19.08 -18.50
N SER A 204 -20.05 -18.44 -17.35
CA SER A 204 -18.98 -17.77 -16.60
C SER A 204 -17.92 -18.74 -16.12
N ILE A 205 -18.30 -19.93 -15.64
CA ILE A 205 -17.33 -20.92 -15.16
C ILE A 205 -16.55 -21.51 -16.32
N SER A 206 -17.24 -21.97 -17.37
CA SER A 206 -16.61 -22.63 -18.52
C SER A 206 -15.53 -21.77 -19.19
N ARG A 207 -15.73 -20.45 -19.28
CA ARG A 207 -14.74 -19.49 -19.82
C ARG A 207 -13.50 -19.33 -18.95
N CYS A 208 -13.63 -19.64 -17.66
CA CYS A 208 -12.63 -19.37 -16.65
C CYS A 208 -12.03 -20.67 -16.08
N LEU A 209 -12.18 -21.81 -16.75
CA LEU A 209 -11.57 -23.07 -16.30
C LEU A 209 -10.08 -23.12 -16.71
N PRO A 210 -9.17 -23.46 -15.79
CA PRO A 210 -7.77 -23.69 -16.14
C PRO A 210 -7.55 -25.08 -16.76
N PRO A 211 -6.46 -25.27 -17.52
CA PRO A 211 -6.05 -26.59 -18.02
C PRO A 211 -5.33 -27.44 -16.95
N SER A 212 -5.54 -27.14 -15.67
CA SER A 212 -4.82 -27.75 -14.53
C SER A 212 -5.77 -28.02 -13.36
N LYS A 213 -5.27 -28.61 -12.27
CA LYS A 213 -6.05 -28.88 -11.06
C LYS A 213 -6.75 -27.62 -10.55
N ILE A 214 -7.99 -27.79 -10.10
CA ILE A 214 -8.85 -26.72 -9.63
C ILE A 214 -9.03 -26.85 -8.12
N GLY A 215 -8.77 -25.78 -7.38
CA GLY A 215 -9.16 -25.68 -5.98
C GLY A 215 -10.40 -24.82 -5.81
N ILE A 216 -11.18 -25.10 -4.78
CA ILE A 216 -12.40 -24.34 -4.46
C ILE A 216 -12.39 -23.98 -2.98
N LEU A 217 -12.55 -22.69 -2.68
CA LEU A 217 -12.80 -22.22 -1.32
C LEU A 217 -14.21 -22.63 -0.90
N PHE A 218 -14.29 -23.68 -0.09
CA PHE A 218 -15.52 -24.43 0.13
C PHE A 218 -16.03 -24.28 1.56
N SER A 219 -16.93 -23.33 1.75
CA SER A 219 -17.55 -23.09 3.07
C SER A 219 -18.76 -23.99 3.37
N GLY A 220 -19.13 -24.87 2.42
CA GLY A 220 -20.40 -25.61 2.42
C GLY A 220 -21.65 -24.73 2.29
N GLY A 221 -21.50 -23.42 2.04
CA GLY A 221 -22.62 -22.54 1.71
C GLY A 221 -23.13 -22.74 0.30
N VAL A 222 -24.38 -22.33 0.03
CA VAL A 222 -25.02 -22.47 -1.28
C VAL A 222 -24.18 -21.93 -2.44
N ASP A 223 -23.47 -20.83 -2.22
CA ASP A 223 -22.68 -20.14 -3.26
C ASP A 223 -21.45 -20.98 -3.66
N SER A 224 -20.63 -21.39 -2.68
CA SER A 224 -19.45 -22.21 -2.94
C SER A 224 -19.83 -23.61 -3.45
N THR A 225 -20.96 -24.16 -3.00
CA THR A 225 -21.43 -25.47 -3.47
C THR A 225 -21.92 -25.41 -4.92
N LEU A 226 -22.65 -24.37 -5.30
CA LEU A 226 -23.08 -24.17 -6.68
C LEU A 226 -21.86 -24.03 -7.61
N VAL A 227 -20.84 -23.26 -7.19
CA VAL A 227 -19.57 -23.15 -7.92
C VAL A 227 -18.90 -24.52 -8.05
N SER A 228 -18.82 -25.32 -6.97
CA SER A 228 -18.27 -26.68 -7.02
C SER A 228 -18.98 -27.59 -8.00
N MET A 229 -20.32 -27.59 -7.99
CA MET A 229 -21.12 -28.42 -8.89
C MET A 229 -20.95 -28.00 -10.35
N LEU A 230 -20.92 -26.71 -10.63
CA LEU A 230 -20.69 -26.20 -11.97
C LEU A 230 -19.25 -26.47 -12.44
N CYS A 231 -18.24 -26.30 -11.59
CA CYS A 231 -16.87 -26.71 -11.92
C CYS A 231 -16.80 -28.22 -12.23
N LYS A 232 -17.44 -29.08 -11.42
CA LYS A 232 -17.52 -30.54 -11.63
C LYS A 232 -18.21 -30.90 -12.93
N LYS A 233 -19.21 -30.12 -13.35
CA LYS A 233 -19.96 -30.32 -14.59
C LYS A 233 -19.17 -29.92 -15.83
N TYR A 234 -18.49 -28.78 -15.81
CA TYR A 234 -17.85 -28.20 -17.01
C TYR A 234 -16.36 -28.52 -17.15
N SER A 235 -15.70 -28.96 -16.07
CA SER A 235 -14.27 -29.28 -16.08
C SER A 235 -14.00 -30.77 -16.21
N ASN A 236 -12.98 -31.10 -17.00
CA ASN A 236 -12.39 -32.45 -17.05
C ASN A 236 -11.19 -32.60 -16.09
N GLN A 237 -10.85 -31.56 -15.33
CA GLN A 237 -9.71 -31.55 -14.42
C GLN A 237 -10.12 -32.01 -13.02
N THR A 238 -9.14 -32.48 -12.25
CA THR A 238 -9.35 -32.81 -10.83
C THR A 238 -9.74 -31.55 -10.04
N ILE A 239 -10.80 -31.67 -9.25
CA ILE A 239 -11.30 -30.63 -8.35
C ILE A 239 -11.04 -31.04 -6.91
N CYS A 240 -10.58 -30.11 -6.09
CA CYS A 240 -10.46 -30.28 -4.64
C CYS A 240 -11.08 -29.08 -3.91
N CYS A 241 -11.95 -29.35 -2.95
CA CYS A 241 -12.58 -28.37 -2.09
C CYS A 241 -11.74 -28.19 -0.82
N TYR A 242 -11.62 -26.96 -0.32
CA TYR A 242 -10.83 -26.62 0.85
C TYR A 242 -11.69 -25.87 1.87
N VAL A 243 -11.73 -26.36 3.11
CA VAL A 243 -12.41 -25.69 4.22
C VAL A 243 -11.47 -25.55 5.40
N ALA A 244 -11.47 -24.36 6.01
CA ALA A 244 -10.66 -24.06 7.19
C ALA A 244 -11.53 -23.79 8.41
N GLY A 245 -11.07 -24.23 9.58
CA GLY A 245 -11.73 -23.97 10.86
C GLY A 245 -10.75 -23.97 12.02
N LEU A 246 -11.19 -23.41 13.14
CA LEU A 246 -10.43 -23.46 14.39
C LEU A 246 -10.55 -24.85 15.03
N GLU A 247 -9.42 -25.45 15.35
CA GLU A 247 -9.32 -26.68 16.12
C GLU A 247 -9.92 -26.46 17.52
N SER A 248 -10.92 -27.27 17.86
CA SER A 248 -11.55 -27.25 19.19
C SER A 248 -12.31 -28.54 19.43
N GLU A 249 -12.62 -28.83 20.71
CA GLU A 249 -13.37 -30.04 21.13
C GLU A 249 -14.66 -30.26 20.32
N ILE A 250 -15.36 -29.17 19.99
CA ILE A 250 -16.49 -29.20 19.07
C ILE A 250 -16.00 -28.64 17.74
N GLN A 251 -16.03 -29.43 16.68
CA GLN A 251 -15.62 -28.96 15.35
C GLN A 251 -16.40 -27.70 14.90
N ALA A 252 -15.79 -26.87 14.08
CA ALA A 252 -16.41 -25.66 13.56
C ALA A 252 -17.66 -25.99 12.71
N PRO A 253 -18.80 -25.27 12.88
CA PRO A 253 -20.03 -25.53 12.13
C PRO A 253 -19.87 -25.56 10.61
N ASP A 254 -19.01 -24.70 10.05
CA ASP A 254 -18.76 -24.67 8.61
C ASP A 254 -18.01 -25.94 8.16
N VAL A 255 -17.04 -26.40 8.95
CA VAL A 255 -16.26 -27.62 8.67
C VAL A 255 -17.14 -28.88 8.74
N GLN A 256 -17.99 -29.00 9.77
CA GLN A 256 -18.93 -30.12 9.89
C GLN A 256 -19.90 -30.17 8.70
N HIS A 257 -20.40 -29.00 8.30
CA HIS A 257 -21.35 -28.93 7.20
C HIS A 257 -20.71 -29.18 5.85
N ALA A 258 -19.52 -28.59 5.61
CA ALA A 258 -18.74 -28.82 4.40
C ALA A 258 -18.48 -30.32 4.19
N GLN A 259 -18.11 -31.07 5.23
CA GLN A 259 -17.95 -32.52 5.15
C GLN A 259 -19.23 -33.25 4.74
N LYS A 260 -20.36 -32.92 5.38
CA LYS A 260 -21.65 -33.56 5.07
C LYS A 260 -22.04 -33.38 3.60
N ILE A 261 -22.04 -32.13 3.13
CA ILE A 261 -22.46 -31.82 1.75
C ILE A 261 -21.42 -32.31 0.71
N ALA A 262 -20.14 -32.30 1.05
CA ALA A 262 -19.10 -32.82 0.16
C ALA A 262 -19.24 -34.34 -0.01
N ASN A 263 -19.55 -35.08 1.06
CA ASN A 263 -19.83 -36.51 0.98
C ASN A 263 -21.08 -36.79 0.15
N GLU A 264 -22.16 -36.05 0.38
CA GLU A 264 -23.42 -36.19 -0.37
C GLU A 264 -23.25 -35.95 -1.88
N LEU A 265 -22.45 -34.95 -2.24
CA LEU A 265 -22.22 -34.55 -3.65
C LEU A 265 -20.99 -35.20 -4.28
N GLU A 266 -20.33 -36.10 -3.57
CA GLU A 266 -19.07 -36.74 -3.97
C GLU A 266 -18.03 -35.70 -4.45
N LEU A 267 -17.80 -34.68 -3.62
CA LEU A 267 -16.80 -33.64 -3.82
C LEU A 267 -15.57 -33.96 -2.97
N PRO A 268 -14.37 -34.08 -3.56
CA PRO A 268 -13.14 -34.23 -2.77
C PRO A 268 -12.97 -33.01 -1.86
N LEU A 269 -12.87 -33.22 -0.54
CA LEU A 269 -12.75 -32.15 0.45
C LEU A 269 -11.51 -32.38 1.32
N LYS A 270 -10.68 -31.34 1.45
CA LYS A 270 -9.62 -31.24 2.45
C LYS A 270 -10.06 -30.29 3.56
N VAL A 271 -10.05 -30.81 4.79
CA VAL A 271 -10.33 -30.06 6.01
C VAL A 271 -9.02 -29.61 6.64
N ILE A 272 -8.92 -28.33 6.95
CA ILE A 272 -7.74 -27.73 7.59
C ILE A 272 -8.17 -27.14 8.92
N GLU A 273 -7.76 -27.79 10.00
CA GLU A 273 -7.98 -27.30 11.36
C GLU A 273 -6.67 -26.71 11.88
N VAL A 274 -6.75 -25.50 12.44
CA VAL A 274 -5.59 -24.80 13.00
C VAL A 274 -5.81 -24.51 14.47
N SER A 275 -4.75 -24.60 15.26
CA SER A 275 -4.80 -24.31 16.69
C SER A 275 -4.97 -22.80 16.98
N PHE A 276 -5.24 -22.46 18.24
CA PHE A 276 -5.27 -21.06 18.69
C PHE A 276 -3.92 -20.37 18.52
N GLU A 277 -2.84 -21.07 18.87
CA GLU A 277 -1.46 -20.59 18.75
C GLU A 277 -1.08 -20.34 17.29
N GLU A 278 -1.37 -21.29 16.40
CA GLU A 278 -1.12 -21.12 14.96
C GLU A 278 -1.94 -19.96 14.39
N THR A 279 -3.20 -19.81 14.80
CA THR A 279 -4.03 -18.65 14.41
C THR A 279 -3.36 -17.32 14.79
N GLY A 280 -2.73 -17.26 15.98
CA GLY A 280 -1.97 -16.10 16.43
C GLY A 280 -0.78 -15.78 15.52
N GLU A 281 -0.02 -16.80 15.09
CA GLU A 281 1.10 -16.62 14.17
C GLU A 281 0.65 -16.22 12.76
N ILE A 282 -0.46 -16.78 12.27
CA ILE A 282 -1.05 -16.41 10.99
C ILE A 282 -1.49 -14.94 11.03
N LEU A 283 -2.16 -14.49 12.10
CA LEU A 283 -2.61 -13.12 12.24
C LEU A 283 -1.47 -12.09 12.14
N LYS A 284 -0.30 -12.40 12.70
CA LYS A 284 0.89 -11.52 12.61
C LYS A 284 1.34 -11.27 11.17
N LYS A 285 1.10 -12.22 10.26
CA LYS A 285 1.41 -12.09 8.83
C LYS A 285 0.23 -11.52 8.04
N LEU A 286 -0.97 -11.99 8.35
CA LEU A 286 -2.18 -11.71 7.60
C LEU A 286 -2.65 -10.25 7.78
N VAL A 287 -2.61 -9.71 9.01
CA VAL A 287 -3.11 -8.35 9.27
C VAL A 287 -2.30 -7.29 8.51
N PRO A 288 -0.95 -7.30 8.52
CA PRO A 288 -0.16 -6.41 7.66
C PRO A 288 -0.39 -6.67 6.16
N LEU A 289 -0.61 -7.93 5.76
CA LEU A 289 -0.82 -8.28 4.35
C LEU A 289 -2.08 -7.64 3.77
N ILE A 290 -3.21 -7.70 4.49
CA ILE A 290 -4.51 -7.25 3.99
C ILE A 290 -4.80 -5.77 4.23
N GLU A 291 -3.86 -5.04 4.85
CA GLU A 291 -3.92 -3.58 5.08
C GLU A 291 -5.20 -3.11 5.81
N THR A 292 -5.74 -3.94 6.71
CA THR A 292 -6.92 -3.59 7.52
C THR A 292 -6.96 -4.27 8.88
N THR A 293 -7.53 -3.58 9.85
CA THR A 293 -7.78 -4.09 11.22
C THR A 293 -9.26 -4.24 11.55
N SER A 294 -10.12 -4.16 10.54
CA SER A 294 -11.54 -4.47 10.66
C SER A 294 -11.71 -5.93 11.09
N VAL A 295 -12.31 -6.14 12.27
CA VAL A 295 -12.50 -7.48 12.86
C VAL A 295 -13.31 -8.40 11.92
N PRO A 296 -14.44 -7.96 11.31
CA PRO A 296 -15.14 -8.77 10.32
C PRO A 296 -14.24 -9.17 9.13
N MET A 297 -13.45 -8.23 8.59
CA MET A 297 -12.59 -8.47 7.44
C MET A 297 -11.48 -9.46 7.76
N VAL A 298 -10.76 -9.28 8.87
CA VAL A 298 -9.73 -10.21 9.33
C VAL A 298 -10.32 -11.59 9.64
N GLY A 299 -11.52 -11.62 10.22
CA GLY A 299 -12.22 -12.86 10.53
C GLY A 299 -12.63 -13.66 9.28
N VAL A 300 -12.92 -13.00 8.17
CA VAL A 300 -13.16 -13.64 6.86
C VAL A 300 -11.84 -13.97 6.14
N ALA A 301 -10.81 -13.13 6.29
CA ALA A 301 -9.49 -13.33 5.72
C ALA A 301 -8.81 -14.62 6.22
N LEU A 302 -8.94 -14.93 7.51
CA LEU A 302 -8.32 -16.09 8.15
C LEU A 302 -8.67 -17.43 7.47
N PRO A 303 -9.96 -17.83 7.41
CA PRO A 303 -10.33 -19.10 6.79
C PRO A 303 -9.96 -19.13 5.30
N THR A 304 -10.08 -17.99 4.60
CA THR A 304 -9.67 -17.85 3.19
C THR A 304 -8.17 -18.10 3.01
N TYR A 305 -7.32 -17.43 3.80
CA TYR A 305 -5.86 -17.56 3.74
C TYR A 305 -5.42 -19.00 4.05
N ILE A 306 -5.97 -19.62 5.10
CA ILE A 306 -5.62 -20.98 5.51
C ILE A 306 -5.98 -22.00 4.43
N ALA A 307 -7.22 -21.93 3.90
CA ALA A 307 -7.68 -22.81 2.84
C ALA A 307 -6.87 -22.60 1.55
N ALA A 308 -6.58 -21.35 1.19
CA ALA A 308 -5.80 -21.01 0.01
C ALA A 308 -4.34 -21.50 0.11
N ARG A 309 -3.72 -21.35 1.29
CA ARG A 309 -2.37 -21.86 1.56
C ARG A 309 -2.30 -23.37 1.37
N ALA A 310 -3.25 -24.10 1.94
CA ALA A 310 -3.33 -25.56 1.80
C ALA A 310 -3.56 -26.02 0.35
N ALA A 311 -4.30 -25.25 -0.45
CA ALA A 311 -4.47 -25.51 -1.87
C ALA A 311 -3.16 -25.30 -2.64
N LYS A 312 -2.42 -24.23 -2.34
CA LYS A 312 -1.10 -23.98 -2.93
C LYS A 312 -0.11 -25.11 -2.63
N GLU A 313 -0.11 -25.60 -1.38
CA GLU A 313 0.71 -26.75 -0.95
C GLU A 313 0.39 -28.04 -1.74
N ASP A 314 -0.85 -28.22 -2.18
CA ASP A 314 -1.27 -29.35 -3.03
C ASP A 314 -0.94 -29.14 -4.53
N GLY A 315 -0.22 -28.07 -4.87
CA GLY A 315 0.18 -27.73 -6.22
C GLY A 315 -0.95 -27.12 -7.07
N ILE A 316 -1.99 -26.58 -6.44
CA ILE A 316 -3.06 -25.84 -7.13
C ILE A 316 -2.60 -24.41 -7.37
N ASN A 317 -2.83 -23.93 -8.60
CA ASN A 317 -2.51 -22.55 -8.98
C ASN A 317 -3.76 -21.69 -9.19
N VAL A 318 -4.95 -22.30 -9.33
CA VAL A 318 -6.21 -21.60 -9.58
C VAL A 318 -7.26 -22.01 -8.56
N LEU A 319 -7.81 -21.01 -7.88
CA LEU A 319 -8.88 -21.15 -6.90
C LEU A 319 -10.17 -20.52 -7.38
N PHE A 320 -11.29 -21.15 -7.07
CA PHE A 320 -12.61 -20.58 -7.22
C PHE A 320 -13.23 -20.20 -5.88
N THR A 321 -13.98 -19.09 -5.87
CA THR A 321 -14.75 -18.60 -4.72
C THR A 321 -16.19 -18.28 -5.11
N GLY A 322 -17.07 -18.28 -4.11
CA GLY A 322 -18.46 -17.80 -4.23
C GLY A 322 -18.64 -16.31 -3.90
N SER A 323 -17.57 -15.53 -3.73
CA SER A 323 -17.61 -14.10 -3.39
C SER A 323 -18.43 -13.30 -4.41
N GLY A 324 -19.23 -12.31 -3.99
CA GLY A 324 -20.12 -11.54 -4.88
C GLY A 324 -21.58 -11.99 -4.87
N ALA A 325 -21.85 -13.22 -4.42
CA ALA A 325 -23.22 -13.73 -4.36
C ALA A 325 -24.08 -13.04 -3.27
N ASP A 326 -23.50 -12.72 -2.11
CA ASP A 326 -24.26 -12.10 -1.02
C ASP A 326 -24.66 -10.66 -1.36
N GLU A 327 -23.81 -9.94 -2.06
CA GLU A 327 -23.98 -8.59 -2.55
C GLU A 327 -25.11 -8.52 -3.60
N MET A 328 -25.10 -9.44 -4.58
CA MET A 328 -26.06 -9.40 -5.69
C MET A 328 -27.44 -9.96 -5.33
N PHE A 329 -27.51 -10.97 -4.47
CA PHE A 329 -28.73 -11.74 -4.18
C PHE A 329 -29.34 -11.46 -2.80
N GLY A 330 -28.86 -10.43 -2.08
CA GLY A 330 -29.47 -10.04 -0.81
C GLY A 330 -29.10 -10.97 0.34
N GLY A 331 -27.84 -11.41 0.41
CA GLY A 331 -27.35 -12.42 1.35
C GLY A 331 -27.15 -11.95 2.80
N TYR A 332 -26.81 -10.68 3.02
CA TYR A 332 -26.56 -10.17 4.38
C TYR A 332 -27.84 -10.02 5.21
N ASN A 333 -27.73 -10.20 6.53
CA ASN A 333 -28.85 -9.98 7.45
C ASN A 333 -29.39 -8.55 7.43
N ARG A 334 -28.55 -7.54 7.14
CA ARG A 334 -28.99 -6.14 7.04
C ARG A 334 -29.96 -5.89 5.89
N HIS A 335 -29.90 -6.71 4.83
CA HIS A 335 -30.82 -6.63 3.69
C HIS A 335 -32.28 -6.88 4.08
N LYS A 336 -32.53 -7.60 5.16
CA LYS A 336 -33.88 -7.81 5.71
C LYS A 336 -34.55 -6.53 6.19
N LYS A 337 -33.77 -5.47 6.43
CA LYS A 337 -34.24 -4.16 6.90
C LYS A 337 -34.17 -3.09 5.81
N ALA A 338 -33.77 -3.45 4.59
CA ALA A 338 -33.64 -2.50 3.50
C ALA A 338 -35.02 -2.02 3.04
N THR A 339 -35.16 -0.71 2.82
CA THR A 339 -36.36 -0.12 2.20
C THR A 339 -36.43 -0.44 0.72
N ASP A 340 -35.27 -0.44 0.05
CA ASP A 340 -35.10 -0.88 -1.33
C ASP A 340 -33.94 -1.88 -1.39
N LEU A 341 -34.29 -3.16 -1.43
CA LEU A 341 -33.32 -4.25 -1.48
C LEU A 341 -32.46 -4.20 -2.75
N ASN A 342 -33.05 -3.88 -3.89
CA ASN A 342 -32.31 -3.93 -5.15
C ASN A 342 -31.28 -2.80 -5.23
N ASN A 343 -31.61 -1.62 -4.71
CA ASN A 343 -30.65 -0.52 -4.61
C ASN A 343 -29.53 -0.83 -3.60
N GLU A 344 -29.84 -1.46 -2.46
CA GLU A 344 -28.80 -1.90 -1.51
C GLU A 344 -27.88 -2.97 -2.13
N CYS A 345 -28.43 -3.97 -2.84
CA CYS A 345 -27.63 -4.95 -3.57
C CYS A 345 -26.72 -4.31 -4.63
N LEU A 346 -27.23 -3.31 -5.38
CA LEU A 346 -26.45 -2.57 -6.36
C LEU A 346 -25.30 -1.82 -5.66
N LYS A 347 -25.59 -1.10 -4.59
CA LYS A 347 -24.58 -0.35 -3.82
C LYS A 347 -23.50 -1.26 -3.25
N ASP A 348 -23.88 -2.41 -2.69
CA ASP A 348 -22.94 -3.40 -2.17
C ASP A 348 -22.06 -3.98 -3.29
N THR A 349 -22.67 -4.34 -4.42
CA THR A 349 -21.95 -4.86 -5.59
C THR A 349 -20.95 -3.83 -6.14
N LEU A 350 -21.33 -2.56 -6.17
CA LEU A 350 -20.46 -1.46 -6.60
C LEU A 350 -19.30 -1.19 -5.63
N ASN A 351 -19.51 -1.42 -4.33
CA ASN A 351 -18.52 -1.15 -3.29
C ASN A 351 -17.67 -2.36 -2.92
N ILE A 352 -17.95 -3.56 -3.46
CA ILE A 352 -17.21 -4.79 -3.18
C ILE A 352 -15.70 -4.64 -3.42
N HIS A 353 -15.33 -3.78 -4.37
CA HIS A 353 -13.94 -3.51 -4.71
C HIS A 353 -13.15 -2.82 -3.60
N LEU A 354 -13.80 -2.11 -2.68
CA LEU A 354 -13.12 -1.36 -1.63
C LEU A 354 -12.50 -2.28 -0.58
N GLU A 355 -13.16 -3.39 -0.28
CA GLU A 355 -12.83 -4.26 0.84
C GLU A 355 -12.65 -5.73 0.43
N ASP A 356 -13.71 -6.39 -0.04
CA ASP A 356 -13.72 -7.85 -0.24
C ASP A 356 -12.80 -8.33 -1.36
N THR A 357 -12.94 -7.81 -2.58
CA THR A 357 -12.08 -8.26 -3.69
C THR A 357 -10.62 -7.82 -3.49
N TYR A 358 -10.39 -6.71 -2.78
CA TYR A 358 -9.04 -6.25 -2.46
C TYR A 358 -8.37 -7.19 -1.46
N ARG A 359 -9.03 -7.50 -0.33
CA ARG A 359 -8.56 -8.48 0.67
C ARG A 359 -8.25 -9.83 0.02
N ASP A 360 -9.21 -10.37 -0.72
CA ASP A 360 -9.09 -11.68 -1.35
C ASP A 360 -7.99 -11.68 -2.43
N GLY A 361 -7.86 -10.58 -3.17
CA GLY A 361 -6.79 -10.33 -4.13
C GLY A 361 -5.41 -10.33 -3.48
N LEU A 362 -5.22 -9.65 -2.35
CA LEU A 362 -3.96 -9.60 -1.61
C LEU A 362 -3.53 -11.00 -1.12
N ILE A 363 -4.48 -11.79 -0.59
CA ILE A 363 -4.24 -13.18 -0.17
C ILE A 363 -3.81 -14.05 -1.36
N ALA A 364 -4.54 -13.96 -2.47
CA ALA A 364 -4.23 -14.73 -3.67
C ALA A 364 -2.85 -14.35 -4.25
N SER A 365 -2.54 -13.06 -4.26
CA SER A 365 -1.26 -12.51 -4.68
C SER A 365 -0.10 -13.04 -3.85
N GLU A 366 -0.22 -13.01 -2.52
CA GLU A 366 0.77 -13.52 -1.56
C GLU A 366 1.01 -15.03 -1.72
N LEU A 367 0.00 -15.80 -2.11
CA LEU A 367 0.15 -17.25 -2.26
C LEU A 367 0.47 -17.68 -3.71
N GLU A 368 0.67 -16.71 -4.61
CA GLU A 368 0.85 -16.96 -6.05
C GLU A 368 -0.28 -17.83 -6.62
N LEU A 369 -1.51 -17.48 -6.27
CA LEU A 369 -2.74 -18.12 -6.71
C LEU A 369 -3.53 -17.15 -7.59
N ASP A 370 -4.21 -17.72 -8.57
CA ASP A 370 -5.23 -17.03 -9.35
C ASP A 370 -6.61 -17.32 -8.74
N LEU A 371 -7.21 -16.30 -8.12
CA LEU A 371 -8.53 -16.41 -7.50
C LEU A 371 -9.62 -15.90 -8.43
N ARG A 372 -10.59 -16.77 -8.73
CA ARG A 372 -11.68 -16.54 -9.69
C ARG A 372 -13.03 -16.56 -8.99
N SER A 373 -13.83 -15.51 -9.19
CA SER A 373 -15.24 -15.50 -8.77
C SER A 373 -16.16 -15.46 -9.99
N PRO A 374 -16.89 -16.54 -10.29
CA PRO A 374 -17.87 -16.56 -11.38
C PRO A 374 -19.04 -15.59 -11.17
N PHE A 375 -19.39 -15.28 -9.92
CA PHE A 375 -20.46 -14.32 -9.62
C PHE A 375 -20.09 -12.90 -10.04
N LEU A 376 -18.79 -12.55 -9.99
CA LEU A 376 -18.28 -11.25 -10.41
C LEU A 376 -18.08 -11.17 -11.94
N ASN A 377 -18.64 -12.09 -12.71
CA ASN A 377 -18.78 -11.89 -14.14
C ASN A 377 -19.85 -10.83 -14.41
N ARG A 378 -19.53 -9.83 -15.23
CA ARG A 378 -20.46 -8.73 -15.56
C ARG A 378 -21.84 -9.22 -15.98
N LYS A 379 -21.95 -10.21 -16.88
CA LYS A 379 -23.25 -10.67 -17.38
C LYS A 379 -24.08 -11.32 -16.27
N VAL A 380 -23.40 -12.05 -15.37
CA VAL A 380 -24.03 -12.61 -14.16
C VAL A 380 -24.49 -11.48 -13.25
N ALA A 381 -23.63 -10.50 -12.98
CA ALA A 381 -23.92 -9.35 -12.11
C ALA A 381 -25.09 -8.50 -12.61
N GLU A 382 -25.08 -8.09 -13.88
CA GLU A 382 -26.14 -7.29 -14.51
C GLU A 382 -27.48 -8.03 -14.47
N TYR A 383 -27.48 -9.33 -14.79
CA TYR A 383 -28.69 -10.14 -14.72
C TYR A 383 -29.18 -10.32 -13.28
N ALA A 384 -28.29 -10.68 -12.35
CA ALA A 384 -28.62 -10.89 -10.94
C ALA A 384 -29.18 -9.64 -10.28
N LEU A 385 -28.58 -8.47 -10.54
CA LEU A 385 -29.05 -7.19 -10.02
C LEU A 385 -30.45 -6.83 -10.54
N GLY A 386 -30.77 -7.21 -11.78
CA GLY A 386 -32.09 -7.03 -12.40
C GLY A 386 -33.22 -7.90 -11.84
N ILE A 387 -32.91 -8.94 -11.07
CA ILE A 387 -33.93 -9.84 -10.52
C ILE A 387 -34.84 -9.09 -9.51
N PRO A 388 -36.18 -9.28 -9.58
CA PRO A 388 -37.10 -8.70 -8.61
C PRO A 388 -36.74 -9.01 -7.15
N ALA A 389 -36.82 -8.00 -6.28
CA ALA A 389 -36.44 -8.10 -4.86
C ALA A 389 -37.14 -9.27 -4.13
N ALA A 390 -38.42 -9.52 -4.42
CA ALA A 390 -39.21 -10.60 -3.81
C ALA A 390 -38.69 -12.02 -4.12
N LEU A 391 -37.95 -12.18 -5.21
CA LEU A 391 -37.29 -13.45 -5.57
C LEU A 391 -35.91 -13.58 -4.92
N LYS A 392 -35.28 -12.47 -4.53
CA LYS A 392 -34.02 -12.46 -3.77
C LYS A 392 -34.25 -12.74 -2.30
N LEU A 393 -35.22 -12.04 -1.69
CA LEU A 393 -35.51 -12.11 -0.27
C LEU A 393 -37.03 -12.19 -0.06
N ASN A 394 -37.47 -13.18 0.72
CA ASN A 394 -38.86 -13.31 1.15
C ASN A 394 -38.94 -13.97 2.53
N GLU A 395 -40.15 -14.32 2.98
CA GLU A 395 -40.39 -14.94 4.29
C GLU A 395 -39.61 -16.24 4.53
N LYS A 396 -39.27 -16.97 3.47
CA LYS A 396 -38.51 -18.22 3.56
C LYS A 396 -37.02 -18.00 3.80
N GLY A 397 -36.48 -16.83 3.44
CA GLY A 397 -35.07 -16.52 3.63
C GLY A 397 -34.47 -15.60 2.59
N ASN A 398 -33.14 -15.54 2.61
CA ASN A 398 -32.30 -14.76 1.69
C ASN A 398 -31.84 -15.59 0.47
N LYS A 399 -31.40 -14.91 -0.58
CA LYS A 399 -30.86 -15.50 -1.82
C LYS A 399 -31.78 -16.56 -2.44
N MET A 400 -33.10 -16.42 -2.31
CA MET A 400 -34.04 -17.50 -2.60
C MET A 400 -33.94 -18.01 -4.04
N ILE A 401 -33.87 -17.10 -5.02
CA ILE A 401 -33.66 -17.45 -6.42
C ILE A 401 -32.35 -18.22 -6.65
N LEU A 402 -31.27 -17.84 -5.95
CA LEU A 402 -29.97 -18.53 -6.06
C LEU A 402 -30.03 -19.93 -5.43
N ARG A 403 -30.79 -20.11 -4.35
CA ARG A 403 -31.03 -21.42 -3.74
C ARG A 403 -31.84 -22.33 -4.67
N GLN A 404 -32.80 -21.78 -5.41
CA GLN A 404 -33.52 -22.53 -6.44
C GLN A 404 -32.61 -22.90 -7.61
N VAL A 405 -31.70 -22.01 -8.04
CA VAL A 405 -30.65 -22.36 -9.00
C VAL A 405 -29.72 -23.46 -8.47
N ALA A 406 -29.41 -23.45 -7.17
CA ALA A 406 -28.64 -24.53 -6.54
C ALA A 406 -29.39 -25.87 -6.57
N GLU A 407 -30.68 -25.89 -6.23
CA GLU A 407 -31.52 -27.10 -6.39
C GLU A 407 -31.53 -27.58 -7.84
N ARG A 408 -31.72 -26.67 -8.78
CA ARG A 408 -31.68 -26.95 -10.22
C ARG A 408 -30.35 -27.55 -10.68
N SER A 409 -29.25 -27.22 -10.01
CA SER A 409 -27.91 -27.78 -10.29
C SER A 409 -27.71 -29.20 -9.75
N GLY A 410 -28.66 -29.74 -8.99
CA GLY A 410 -28.59 -31.06 -8.36
C GLY A 410 -28.19 -31.04 -6.88
N ILE A 411 -28.14 -29.86 -6.23
CA ILE A 411 -27.88 -29.76 -4.79
C ILE A 411 -29.17 -30.08 -4.03
N PRO A 412 -29.18 -31.01 -3.06
CA PRO A 412 -30.41 -31.35 -2.35
C PRO A 412 -30.99 -30.14 -1.59
N ALA A 413 -32.33 -30.06 -1.56
CA ALA A 413 -33.05 -28.91 -1.00
C ALA A 413 -32.68 -28.62 0.47
N GLU A 414 -32.39 -29.65 1.27
CA GLU A 414 -31.95 -29.48 2.67
C GLU A 414 -30.65 -28.66 2.81
N PHE A 415 -29.76 -28.76 1.82
CA PHE A 415 -28.52 -28.00 1.76
C PHE A 415 -28.72 -26.64 1.09
N ALA A 416 -29.48 -26.63 -0.01
CA ALA A 416 -29.74 -25.42 -0.77
C ALA A 416 -30.55 -24.38 0.03
N LEU A 417 -31.51 -24.80 0.86
CA LEU A 417 -32.38 -23.91 1.64
C LEU A 417 -31.83 -23.57 3.04
N ARG A 418 -30.67 -24.12 3.42
CA ARG A 418 -30.09 -23.91 4.75
C ARG A 418 -29.67 -22.45 4.99
N ASN A 419 -30.04 -21.90 6.14
CA ASN A 419 -29.50 -20.65 6.63
C ASN A 419 -28.05 -20.80 7.11
N LYS A 420 -27.12 -20.02 6.55
CA LYS A 420 -25.69 -20.05 6.90
C LYS A 420 -25.34 -18.93 7.89
N LYS A 421 -24.39 -19.18 8.77
CA LYS A 421 -23.69 -18.14 9.55
C LYS A 421 -22.57 -17.52 8.68
N ALA A 422 -22.17 -16.28 8.98
CA ALA A 422 -21.03 -15.66 8.29
C ALA A 422 -19.74 -16.43 8.59
N ALA A 423 -18.79 -16.42 7.64
CA ALA A 423 -17.61 -17.30 7.64
C ALA A 423 -16.76 -17.17 8.91
N GLN A 424 -16.59 -15.95 9.44
CA GLN A 424 -15.82 -15.68 10.67
C GLN A 424 -16.44 -16.33 11.93
N TYR A 425 -17.77 -16.52 11.95
CA TYR A 425 -18.47 -17.19 13.05
C TYR A 425 -18.59 -18.69 12.81
N GLY A 426 -18.83 -19.11 11.56
CA GLY A 426 -18.96 -20.51 11.17
C GLY A 426 -17.66 -21.30 11.28
N SER A 427 -16.52 -20.66 11.02
CA SER A 427 -15.16 -21.18 11.23
C SER A 427 -14.64 -21.07 12.67
N LYS A 428 -15.33 -20.27 13.51
CA LYS A 428 -14.93 -19.88 14.88
C LYS A 428 -13.70 -18.98 15.00
N PHE A 429 -13.17 -18.41 13.91
CA PHE A 429 -12.01 -17.51 13.98
C PHE A 429 -12.29 -16.18 14.69
N ASP A 430 -13.52 -15.67 14.68
CA ASP A 430 -13.88 -14.49 15.49
C ASP A 430 -13.64 -14.72 16.99
N ARG A 431 -13.99 -15.92 17.48
CA ARG A 431 -13.74 -16.36 18.86
C ARG A 431 -12.25 -16.57 19.13
N ALA A 432 -11.49 -16.98 18.12
CA ALA A 432 -10.03 -17.10 18.22
C ALA A 432 -9.40 -15.74 18.46
N ILE A 433 -9.75 -14.74 17.64
CA ILE A 433 -9.26 -13.36 17.79
C ILE A 433 -9.65 -12.81 19.17
N GLU A 434 -10.89 -13.04 19.63
CA GLU A 434 -11.33 -12.60 20.96
C GLU A 434 -10.48 -13.18 22.10
N LYS A 435 -10.24 -14.49 22.08
CA LYS A 435 -9.45 -15.17 23.12
C LYS A 435 -7.98 -14.73 23.08
N LEU A 436 -7.40 -14.59 21.89
CA LEU A 436 -6.03 -14.11 21.71
C LEU A 436 -5.86 -12.68 22.23
N ALA A 437 -6.79 -11.77 21.90
CA ALA A 437 -6.80 -10.40 22.41
C ALA A 437 -6.82 -10.36 23.94
N LYS A 438 -7.71 -11.14 24.57
CA LYS A 438 -7.80 -11.23 26.05
C LYS A 438 -6.50 -11.77 26.67
N ARG A 439 -5.92 -12.83 26.10
CA ARG A 439 -4.66 -13.43 26.59
C ARG A 439 -3.49 -12.47 26.48
N ALA A 440 -3.47 -11.62 25.45
CA ALA A 440 -2.46 -10.59 25.24
C ALA A 440 -2.73 -9.29 26.03
N GLY A 441 -3.77 -9.24 26.89
CA GLY A 441 -4.07 -8.10 27.75
C GLY A 441 -4.81 -6.95 27.08
N TYR A 442 -5.38 -7.15 25.89
CA TYR A 442 -6.13 -6.11 25.17
C TYR A 442 -7.60 -6.07 25.60
N LYS A 443 -8.16 -4.86 25.67
CA LYS A 443 -9.57 -4.62 26.04
C LYS A 443 -10.56 -5.09 24.98
N ASN A 444 -10.20 -5.01 23.70
CA ASN A 444 -11.05 -5.39 22.58
C ASN A 444 -10.21 -5.97 21.41
N LYS A 445 -10.91 -6.63 20.48
CA LYS A 445 -10.30 -7.26 19.29
C LYS A 445 -9.61 -6.23 18.39
N THR A 446 -10.20 -5.05 18.23
CA THR A 446 -9.67 -4.00 17.35
C THR A 446 -8.30 -3.51 17.82
N ASP A 447 -8.10 -3.26 19.10
CA ASP A 447 -6.81 -2.80 19.64
C ASP A 447 -5.71 -3.86 19.48
N TYR A 448 -6.07 -5.13 19.64
CA TYR A 448 -5.17 -6.26 19.39
C TYR A 448 -4.73 -6.32 17.92
N LEU A 449 -5.67 -6.19 16.98
CA LEU A 449 -5.36 -6.18 15.54
C LEU A 449 -4.59 -4.92 15.13
N LYS A 450 -4.92 -3.74 15.67
CA LYS A 450 -4.15 -2.49 15.47
C LYS A 450 -2.72 -2.61 15.93
N ASN A 451 -2.45 -3.36 16.99
CA ASN A 451 -1.07 -3.64 17.37
C ASN A 451 -0.36 -4.46 16.29
N MET A 452 -1.00 -5.47 15.70
CA MET A 452 -0.42 -6.29 14.64
C MET A 452 -0.17 -5.51 13.34
N GLU A 453 -1.08 -4.60 12.96
CA GLU A 453 -0.89 -3.68 11.83
C GLU A 453 0.28 -2.71 12.07
N LYS A 454 0.47 -2.24 13.32
CA LYS A 454 1.50 -1.26 13.69
C LYS A 454 2.91 -1.85 13.90
N ASN A 455 3.08 -3.17 13.94
CA ASN A 455 4.26 -3.81 14.53
C ASN A 455 5.38 -4.23 13.57
N TYR A 456 5.69 -3.41 12.56
CA TYR A 456 7.10 -3.22 12.23
C TYR A 456 7.42 -1.76 11.92
N LYS A 457 7.55 -0.98 12.99
CA LYS A 457 8.26 0.30 12.93
C LYS A 457 9.71 0.05 13.34
N PRO A 458 10.64 0.01 12.37
CA PRO A 458 12.03 -0.26 12.67
C PRO A 458 12.55 0.78 13.66
N LYS A 459 13.41 0.33 14.57
CA LYS A 459 14.18 1.24 15.43
C LYS A 459 15.08 2.12 14.57
N LEU A 460 15.09 3.42 14.77
CA LEU A 460 15.82 4.35 13.92
C LEU A 460 16.98 5.01 14.64
N GLY A 461 18.10 5.15 13.93
CA GLY A 461 19.13 6.14 14.23
C GLY A 461 18.90 7.41 13.41
N VAL A 462 19.29 8.58 13.89
CA VAL A 462 19.16 9.84 13.13
C VAL A 462 20.55 10.35 12.78
N LEU A 463 20.81 10.63 11.49
CA LEU A 463 22.00 11.40 11.12
C LEU A 463 21.82 12.83 11.60
N PHE A 464 22.71 13.24 12.49
CA PHE A 464 22.47 14.38 13.35
C PHE A 464 23.59 15.40 13.23
N SER A 465 23.25 16.57 12.68
CA SER A 465 24.16 17.68 12.41
C SER A 465 23.99 18.87 13.36
N SER A 466 23.06 18.78 14.31
CA SER A 466 22.63 19.86 15.21
C SER A 466 21.74 20.95 14.59
N GLY A 467 21.49 20.88 13.28
CA GLY A 467 20.67 21.84 12.53
C GLY A 467 19.18 21.49 12.46
N LYS A 468 18.39 22.42 11.91
CA LYS A 468 16.93 22.37 11.86
C LYS A 468 16.39 21.12 11.14
N ASP A 469 17.00 20.71 10.03
CA ASP A 469 16.48 19.68 9.14
C ASP A 469 16.51 18.29 9.79
N CYS A 470 17.64 17.95 10.41
CA CYS A 470 17.77 16.68 11.14
C CYS A 470 16.81 16.61 12.34
N HIS A 471 16.60 17.74 13.03
CA HIS A 471 15.65 17.81 14.14
C HIS A 471 14.20 17.68 13.66
N PHE A 472 13.84 18.35 12.56
CA PHE A 472 12.49 18.30 12.03
C PHE A 472 12.16 16.94 11.41
N ALA A 473 13.13 16.33 10.73
CA ALA A 473 13.01 14.98 10.21
C ALA A 473 12.80 13.96 11.35
N MET A 474 13.58 14.06 12.42
CA MET A 474 13.40 13.24 13.62
C MET A 474 12.02 13.46 14.26
N TYR A 475 11.60 14.72 14.43
CA TYR A 475 10.29 15.08 14.99
C TYR A 475 9.13 14.48 14.19
N LYS A 476 9.17 14.55 12.86
CA LYS A 476 8.18 13.91 11.99
C LYS A 476 8.13 12.40 12.19
N MET A 477 9.29 11.74 12.30
CA MET A 477 9.36 10.28 12.49
C MET A 477 8.87 9.86 13.88
N GLU A 478 9.18 10.63 14.92
CA GLU A 478 8.71 10.37 16.29
C GLU A 478 7.19 10.57 16.41
N ASN A 479 6.64 11.65 15.82
CA ASN A 479 5.19 11.86 15.74
C ASN A 479 4.47 10.79 14.92
N ALA A 480 5.12 10.29 13.86
CA ALA A 480 4.65 9.13 13.11
C ALA A 480 4.79 7.82 13.90
N GLY A 481 5.34 7.85 15.13
CA GLY A 481 5.42 6.73 16.08
C GLY A 481 6.59 5.77 15.84
N TYR A 482 7.65 6.19 15.14
CA TYR A 482 8.86 5.39 14.97
C TYR A 482 9.78 5.51 16.19
N PRO A 483 10.31 4.39 16.74
CA PRO A 483 11.21 4.46 17.88
C PRO A 483 12.59 5.02 17.49
N ILE A 484 12.94 6.23 17.94
CA ILE A 484 14.29 6.79 17.82
C ILE A 484 15.18 6.22 18.93
N LYS A 485 16.34 5.65 18.58
CA LYS A 485 17.23 4.96 19.55
C LYS A 485 18.56 5.63 19.77
N CYS A 486 19.08 6.34 18.78
CA CYS A 486 20.32 7.08 18.90
C CYS A 486 20.40 8.19 17.85
N LEU A 487 21.23 9.19 18.16
CA LEU A 487 21.73 10.18 17.23
C LEU A 487 23.10 9.70 16.74
N ILE A 488 23.41 9.93 15.46
CA ILE A 488 24.66 9.53 14.83
C ILE A 488 25.29 10.79 14.25
N THR A 489 26.44 11.16 14.77
CA THR A 489 27.18 12.35 14.36
C THR A 489 28.57 11.96 13.89
N VAL A 490 28.95 12.43 12.71
CA VAL A 490 30.31 12.28 12.18
C VAL A 490 31.02 13.62 12.29
N LYS A 491 32.11 13.66 13.07
CA LYS A 491 32.96 14.85 13.26
C LYS A 491 34.12 14.81 12.27
N SER A 492 34.08 15.69 11.28
CA SER A 492 35.18 15.88 10.34
C SER A 492 36.29 16.74 10.95
N GLN A 493 37.54 16.30 10.79
CA GLN A 493 38.72 17.12 11.09
C GLN A 493 38.99 18.16 9.98
N ASN A 494 38.42 17.97 8.79
CA ASN A 494 38.41 18.94 7.70
C ASN A 494 37.26 19.96 7.90
N PRO A 495 37.56 21.27 8.09
CA PRO A 495 36.54 22.32 8.25
C PRO A 495 35.61 22.47 7.05
N ASP A 496 36.08 22.13 5.85
CA ASP A 496 35.39 22.26 4.56
C ASP A 496 34.92 20.89 4.05
N SER A 497 34.46 20.00 4.95
CA SER A 497 33.96 18.66 4.58
C SER A 497 32.89 18.74 3.48
N TYR A 498 32.99 17.86 2.49
CA TYR A 498 32.05 17.82 1.35
C TYR A 498 30.70 17.19 1.73
N MET A 499 30.59 16.57 2.91
CA MET A 499 29.42 15.79 3.31
C MET A 499 28.89 16.08 4.72
N PHE A 500 29.72 16.54 5.68
CA PHE A 500 29.32 16.73 7.07
C PHE A 500 29.34 18.17 7.53
N HIS A 501 28.35 18.55 8.33
CA HIS A 501 28.31 19.84 8.99
C HIS A 501 29.40 19.94 10.06
N THR A 502 30.23 20.97 9.97
CA THR A 502 31.34 21.25 10.89
C THR A 502 31.06 22.35 11.93
N PRO A 503 30.21 23.38 11.69
CA PRO A 503 29.97 24.42 12.69
C PRO A 503 29.24 23.89 13.92
N ASN A 504 29.80 24.12 15.11
CA ASN A 504 29.20 23.79 16.41
C ASN A 504 28.80 22.31 16.60
N ILE A 505 29.32 21.38 15.79
CA ILE A 505 29.03 19.94 15.92
C ILE A 505 29.43 19.39 17.30
N ASN A 506 30.38 20.05 17.97
CA ASN A 506 30.78 19.78 19.35
C ASN A 506 29.67 20.06 20.38
N MET A 507 28.60 20.75 20.00
CA MET A 507 27.44 21.03 20.87
C MET A 507 26.31 20.02 20.70
N ALA A 508 26.43 19.04 19.78
CA ALA A 508 25.44 17.98 19.58
C ALA A 508 25.15 17.19 20.87
N PHE A 509 26.13 17.07 21.78
CA PHE A 509 25.93 16.38 23.06
C PHE A 509 24.92 17.11 23.97
N LEU A 510 24.87 18.45 23.96
CA LEU A 510 23.90 19.20 24.75
C LEU A 510 22.48 18.96 24.23
N GLN A 511 22.32 18.89 22.91
CA GLN A 511 21.05 18.59 22.26
C GLN A 511 20.61 17.13 22.56
N SER A 512 21.54 16.19 22.49
CA SER A 512 21.34 14.79 22.89
C SER A 512 20.88 14.68 24.35
N GLU A 513 21.55 15.37 25.28
CA GLU A 513 21.18 15.40 26.70
C GLU A 513 19.81 16.07 26.91
N ALA A 514 19.52 17.16 26.19
CA ALA A 514 18.22 17.83 26.23
C ALA A 514 17.08 16.88 25.82
N MET A 515 17.29 16.03 24.82
CA MET A 515 16.30 15.06 24.34
C MET A 515 16.27 13.75 25.13
N GLY A 516 17.33 13.44 25.88
CA GLY A 516 17.50 12.13 26.51
C GLY A 516 17.72 10.99 25.51
N ILE A 517 18.24 11.28 24.32
CA ILE A 517 18.54 10.31 23.26
C ILE A 517 20.06 10.12 23.18
N PRO A 518 20.60 8.88 23.25
CA PRO A 518 22.03 8.63 23.17
C PRO A 518 22.67 9.19 21.89
N LEU A 519 23.85 9.79 22.01
CA LEU A 519 24.67 10.27 20.89
C LEU A 519 25.84 9.32 20.62
N LEU A 520 25.94 8.86 19.38
CA LEU A 520 27.10 8.13 18.87
C LEU A 520 27.93 9.08 18.00
N GLU A 521 29.15 9.34 18.46
CA GLU A 521 30.12 10.18 17.75
C GLU A 521 31.17 9.31 17.05
N GLN A 522 31.48 9.65 15.80
CA GLN A 522 32.53 9.03 14.99
C GLN A 522 33.40 10.13 14.39
N GLU A 523 34.72 10.02 14.49
CA GLU A 523 35.64 10.95 13.83
C GLU A 523 35.96 10.49 12.40
N THR A 524 36.21 11.46 11.50
CA THR A 524 36.71 11.23 10.14
C THR A 524 37.78 12.26 9.76
N ALA A 525 38.74 11.85 8.92
CA ALA A 525 39.80 12.72 8.40
C ALA A 525 39.27 13.78 7.40
N GLY A 526 38.05 13.58 6.88
CA GLY A 526 37.40 14.54 6.00
C GLY A 526 37.81 14.43 4.52
N GLU A 527 38.31 13.26 4.12
CA GLU A 527 38.75 12.96 2.77
C GLU A 527 37.59 12.40 1.93
N LYS A 528 37.43 12.93 0.71
CA LYS A 528 36.35 12.56 -0.21
C LYS A 528 36.34 11.04 -0.45
N GLU A 529 35.15 10.43 -0.34
CA GLU A 529 34.90 8.98 -0.39
C GLU A 529 35.36 8.17 0.83
N VAL A 530 36.42 8.57 1.55
CA VAL A 530 36.82 7.94 2.84
C VAL A 530 35.82 8.28 3.96
N GLU A 531 35.29 9.51 3.94
CA GLU A 531 34.20 10.00 4.80
C GLU A 531 32.95 9.08 4.77
N LEU A 532 32.70 8.41 3.65
CA LEU A 532 31.56 7.49 3.49
C LEU A 532 31.78 6.18 4.21
N ASP A 533 33.01 5.65 4.19
CA ASP A 533 33.38 4.47 4.95
C ASP A 533 33.31 4.74 6.45
N ASP A 534 33.68 5.95 6.89
CA ASP A 534 33.55 6.34 8.30
C ASP A 534 32.08 6.50 8.72
N LEU A 535 31.23 7.07 7.86
CA LEU A 535 29.79 7.08 8.09
C LEU A 535 29.20 5.67 8.15
N LYS A 536 29.63 4.78 7.26
CA LYS A 536 29.22 3.37 7.27
C LYS A 536 29.62 2.69 8.58
N LYS A 537 30.84 2.90 9.07
CA LYS A 537 31.29 2.41 10.39
C LYS A 537 30.44 2.97 11.52
N ALA A 538 30.09 4.26 11.49
CA ALA A 538 29.24 4.90 12.50
C ALA A 538 27.84 4.26 12.53
N ILE A 539 27.23 4.06 11.36
CA ILE A 539 25.91 3.43 11.21
C ILE A 539 25.97 1.95 11.62
N GLU A 540 27.04 1.23 11.30
CA GLU A 540 27.26 -0.15 11.72
C GLU A 540 27.40 -0.28 13.24
N LYS A 541 28.16 0.63 13.87
CA LYS A 541 28.28 0.72 15.33
C LYS A 541 26.93 1.03 15.97
N ALA A 542 26.17 1.97 15.41
CA ALA A 542 24.83 2.31 15.88
C ALA A 542 23.87 1.11 15.79
N LYS A 543 23.93 0.34 14.68
CA LYS A 543 23.18 -0.91 14.50
C LYS A 543 23.53 -1.93 15.58
N LYS A 544 24.82 -2.08 15.91
CA LYS A 544 25.30 -3.05 16.91
C LYS A 544 24.95 -2.64 18.35
N GLU A 545 25.12 -1.38 18.71
CA GLU A 545 24.98 -0.89 20.09
C GLU A 545 23.53 -0.57 20.45
N TYR A 546 22.76 0.03 19.53
CA TYR A 546 21.41 0.53 19.78
C TYR A 546 20.33 -0.28 19.07
N GLY A 547 20.71 -1.29 18.28
CA GLY A 547 19.79 -2.18 17.58
C GLY A 547 18.93 -1.46 16.56
N ILE A 548 19.46 -0.42 15.90
CA ILE A 548 18.74 0.29 14.84
C ILE A 548 18.61 -0.58 13.59
N GLU A 549 17.52 -0.37 12.87
CA GLU A 549 17.08 -1.12 11.69
C GLU A 549 16.85 -0.17 10.49
N GLY A 550 17.12 1.12 10.70
CA GLY A 550 16.99 2.19 9.73
C GLY A 550 17.64 3.48 10.22
N VAL A 551 17.85 4.41 9.29
CA VAL A 551 18.50 5.70 9.52
C VAL A 551 17.62 6.82 8.99
N VAL A 552 17.38 7.87 9.78
CA VAL A 552 16.70 9.09 9.34
C VAL A 552 17.75 10.09 8.86
N THR A 553 17.47 10.76 7.75
CA THR A 553 18.28 11.86 7.22
C THR A 553 17.44 13.13 7.12
N GLY A 554 18.08 14.27 7.35
CA GLY A 554 17.50 15.60 7.17
C GLY A 554 17.62 16.13 5.73
N ALA A 555 18.00 15.32 4.74
CA ALA A 555 18.12 15.82 3.37
C ALA A 555 16.75 16.22 2.79
N LEU A 556 16.59 17.47 2.32
CA LEU A 556 15.38 17.92 1.62
C LEU A 556 15.48 17.82 0.10
N TYR A 557 16.59 18.27 -0.50
CA TYR A 557 16.75 18.34 -1.97
C TYR A 557 18.08 17.77 -2.50
N SER A 558 19.10 17.61 -1.64
CA SER A 558 20.40 17.09 -2.05
C SER A 558 20.35 15.62 -2.46
N THR A 559 20.24 15.44 -3.77
CA THR A 559 20.22 14.16 -4.47
C THR A 559 21.51 13.37 -4.23
N TYR A 560 22.64 14.07 -4.14
CA TYR A 560 23.99 13.54 -3.92
C TYR A 560 24.19 12.96 -2.51
N GLN A 561 23.66 13.63 -1.48
CA GLN A 561 23.72 13.13 -0.09
C GLN A 561 22.77 11.95 0.11
N LYS A 562 21.54 12.06 -0.41
CA LYS A 562 20.52 11.01 -0.30
C LYS A 562 20.97 9.68 -0.89
N GLU A 563 21.45 9.67 -2.14
CA GLU A 563 21.87 8.43 -2.83
C GLU A 563 22.96 7.68 -2.07
N ARG A 564 23.92 8.40 -1.47
CA ARG A 564 25.03 7.78 -0.74
C ARG A 564 24.62 7.22 0.61
N ILE A 565 23.80 7.97 1.36
CA ILE A 565 23.24 7.49 2.63
C ILE A 565 22.35 6.25 2.38
N GLU A 566 21.54 6.27 1.32
CA GLU A 566 20.74 5.13 0.87
C GLU A 566 21.61 3.94 0.48
N GLY A 567 22.71 4.17 -0.25
CA GLY A 567 23.70 3.16 -0.62
C GLY A 567 24.31 2.47 0.60
N ILE A 568 24.87 3.25 1.53
CA ILE A 568 25.44 2.75 2.79
C ILE A 568 24.40 1.96 3.61
N CYS A 569 23.19 2.50 3.76
CA CYS A 569 22.12 1.82 4.47
C CYS A 569 21.75 0.49 3.79
N SER A 570 21.72 0.46 2.45
CA SER A 570 21.43 -0.75 1.69
C SER A 570 22.48 -1.84 1.89
N GLU A 571 23.76 -1.48 1.85
CA GLU A 571 24.89 -2.40 2.12
C GLU A 571 24.81 -2.98 3.54
N LEU A 572 24.38 -2.19 4.52
CA LEU A 572 24.20 -2.62 5.91
C LEU A 572 22.85 -3.32 6.17
N GLY A 573 22.02 -3.55 5.14
CA GLY A 573 20.72 -4.22 5.26
C GLY A 573 19.61 -3.38 5.91
N MET A 574 19.76 -2.06 5.96
CA MET A 574 18.84 -1.11 6.60
C MET A 574 18.16 -0.18 5.58
N ASN A 575 17.23 0.67 6.02
CA ASN A 575 16.55 1.66 5.18
C ASN A 575 16.94 3.08 5.61
N ALA A 576 17.13 3.98 4.65
CA ALA A 576 17.18 5.41 4.93
C ALA A 576 15.77 6.01 4.84
N TYR A 577 15.44 6.96 5.70
CA TYR A 577 14.17 7.66 5.76
C TYR A 577 14.43 9.16 5.61
N SER A 578 13.88 9.77 4.57
CA SER A 578 14.02 11.21 4.27
C SER A 578 12.64 11.87 4.32
N PRO A 579 12.07 12.12 5.52
CA PRO A 579 10.68 12.56 5.67
C PRO A 579 10.44 14.01 5.18
N LEU A 580 11.50 14.79 4.98
CA LEU A 580 11.44 16.17 4.47
C LEU A 580 11.71 16.26 2.97
N TRP A 581 11.98 15.13 2.32
CA TRP A 581 12.36 15.11 0.90
C TRP A 581 11.25 15.71 0.03
N HIS A 582 11.62 16.69 -0.81
CA HIS A 582 10.69 17.50 -1.64
C HIS A 582 9.70 18.40 -0.87
N MET A 583 9.89 18.62 0.42
CA MET A 583 9.13 19.66 1.14
C MET A 583 9.53 21.04 0.62
N ASP A 584 8.55 21.89 0.34
CA ASP A 584 8.82 23.28 -0.05
C ASP A 584 9.61 24.00 1.05
N GLN A 585 10.59 24.81 0.65
CA GLN A 585 11.58 25.42 1.55
C GLN A 585 10.95 26.49 2.47
N GLU A 586 10.01 27.28 1.93
CA GLU A 586 9.28 28.26 2.73
C GLU A 586 8.32 27.52 3.68
N GLU A 587 7.62 26.52 3.16
CA GLU A 587 6.71 25.69 3.96
C GLU A 587 7.43 25.01 5.13
N GLU A 588 8.62 24.47 4.92
CA GLU A 588 9.44 23.87 5.97
C GLU A 588 9.75 24.88 7.08
N MET A 589 10.32 26.03 6.71
CA MET A 589 10.73 27.08 7.65
C MET A 589 9.54 27.60 8.45
N ARG A 590 8.38 27.77 7.82
CA ARG A 590 7.15 28.18 8.52
C ARG A 590 6.64 27.10 9.46
N LYS A 591 6.63 25.83 9.04
CA LYS A 591 6.22 24.70 9.89
C LYS A 591 7.11 24.52 11.11
N LEU A 592 8.41 24.75 10.98
CA LEU A 592 9.34 24.74 12.12
C LEU A 592 8.88 25.73 13.21
N LEU A 593 8.50 26.95 12.84
CA LEU A 593 7.97 27.94 13.79
C LEU A 593 6.61 27.54 14.36
N GLU A 594 5.71 27.01 13.54
CA GLU A 594 4.40 26.51 13.98
C GLU A 594 4.54 25.40 15.03
N GLU A 595 5.51 24.50 14.83
CA GLU A 595 5.85 23.41 15.73
C GLU A 595 6.74 23.84 16.90
N LYS A 596 6.95 25.16 17.10
CA LYS A 596 7.71 25.74 18.22
C LYS A 596 9.18 25.31 18.26
N PHE A 597 9.83 25.26 17.10
CA PHE A 597 11.27 25.16 17.01
C PHE A 597 11.90 26.55 17.18
N HIS A 598 12.92 26.61 18.02
CA HIS A 598 13.73 27.78 18.30
C HIS A 598 15.15 27.49 17.82
N PHE A 599 15.60 28.19 16.79
CA PHE A 599 16.88 27.93 16.13
C PHE A 599 17.46 29.22 15.55
N LEU A 600 18.79 29.26 15.40
CA LEU A 600 19.54 30.44 14.93
C LEU A 600 20.41 30.12 13.72
N PHE A 601 20.88 31.16 13.03
CA PHE A 601 21.92 31.01 12.01
C PHE A 601 23.30 30.78 12.64
N SER A 602 23.93 29.66 12.29
CA SER A 602 25.27 29.29 12.78
C SER A 602 26.38 29.53 11.77
N SER A 603 26.09 29.56 10.47
CA SER A 603 27.01 30.06 9.45
C SER A 603 26.25 30.59 8.25
N ILE A 604 26.92 31.41 7.44
CA ILE A 604 26.43 31.95 6.18
C ILE A 604 27.55 31.83 5.14
N ALA A 605 27.19 31.65 3.87
CA ALA A 605 28.12 31.55 2.75
C ALA A 605 27.47 32.01 1.42
N ALA A 606 26.51 32.94 1.47
CA ALA A 606 25.76 33.38 0.29
C ALA A 606 25.62 34.90 0.20
N TYR A 607 25.68 35.38 -1.04
CA TYR A 607 25.41 36.78 -1.37
C TYR A 607 24.05 37.21 -0.83
N GLY A 608 23.97 38.39 -0.20
CA GLY A 608 22.76 38.89 0.47
C GLY A 608 22.66 38.55 1.96
N LEU A 609 23.43 37.58 2.45
CA LEU A 609 23.60 37.31 3.89
C LEU A 609 24.85 38.03 4.41
N SER A 610 24.83 38.45 5.68
CA SER A 610 25.96 39.12 6.34
C SER A 610 26.05 38.68 7.80
N SER A 611 27.15 38.97 8.49
CA SER A 611 27.35 38.58 9.89
C SER A 611 26.25 39.03 10.87
N LYS A 612 25.39 39.98 10.46
CA LYS A 612 24.18 40.39 11.20
C LYS A 612 23.14 39.27 11.37
N TRP A 613 23.17 38.25 10.53
CA TRP A 613 22.27 37.10 10.60
C TRP A 613 22.70 36.10 11.68
N LEU A 614 24.00 36.04 11.99
CA LEU A 614 24.56 35.04 12.91
C LEU A 614 24.15 35.29 14.36
N GLY A 615 23.84 34.19 15.06
CA GLY A 615 23.40 34.24 16.47
C GLY A 615 22.01 34.83 16.68
N LYS A 616 21.32 35.23 15.60
CA LYS A 616 19.93 35.68 15.64
C LYS A 616 18.99 34.49 15.51
N GLU A 617 18.00 34.43 16.39
CA GLU A 617 16.93 33.46 16.29
C GLU A 617 16.06 33.73 15.06
N ILE A 618 15.69 32.66 14.35
CA ILE A 618 14.86 32.74 13.16
C ILE A 618 13.41 32.93 13.59
N THR A 619 12.82 34.05 13.20
CA THR A 619 11.39 34.33 13.39
C THR A 619 10.71 34.47 12.03
N LYS A 620 9.40 34.74 12.06
CA LYS A 620 8.62 35.02 10.84
C LYS A 620 9.24 36.15 10.01
N ASN A 621 9.82 37.17 10.66
CA ASN A 621 10.43 38.30 9.96
C ASN A 621 11.67 37.87 9.18
N GLU A 622 12.54 37.06 9.77
CA GLU A 622 13.74 36.54 9.09
C GLU A 622 13.36 35.63 7.91
N ILE A 623 12.32 34.80 8.05
CA ILE A 623 11.81 33.98 6.93
C ILE A 623 11.31 34.88 5.81
N ASP A 624 10.52 35.91 6.11
CA ASP A 624 9.99 36.83 5.09
C ASP A 624 11.13 37.63 4.41
N GLU A 625 12.25 37.88 5.10
CA GLU A 625 13.46 38.44 4.49
C GLU A 625 14.18 37.43 3.58
N LEU A 626 14.29 36.16 3.98
CA LEU A 626 14.85 35.09 3.14
C LEU A 626 14.02 34.86 1.88
N VAL A 627 12.68 34.91 1.97
CA VAL A 627 11.78 34.82 0.80
C VAL A 627 12.05 35.97 -0.18
N LYS A 628 12.26 37.19 0.31
CA LYS A 628 12.64 38.32 -0.56
C LYS A 628 14.01 38.10 -1.23
N LEU A 629 14.96 37.49 -0.52
CA LEU A 629 16.26 37.12 -1.09
C LEU A 629 16.11 36.00 -2.13
N ASN A 630 15.20 35.05 -1.92
CA ASN A 630 14.84 34.04 -2.92
C ASN A 630 14.28 34.70 -4.19
N ASP A 631 13.31 35.62 -4.04
CA ASP A 631 12.69 36.33 -5.17
C ASP A 631 13.68 37.19 -5.96
N THR A 632 14.70 37.75 -5.31
CA THR A 632 15.62 38.72 -5.92
C THR A 632 16.89 38.09 -6.48
N ILE A 633 17.47 37.12 -5.78
CA ILE A 633 18.77 36.53 -6.13
C ILE A 633 18.76 35.00 -6.17
N GLY A 634 17.60 34.35 -5.95
CA GLY A 634 17.46 32.90 -6.03
C GLY A 634 18.03 32.15 -4.82
N LEU A 635 18.23 32.83 -3.69
CA LEU A 635 18.73 32.23 -2.44
C LEU A 635 17.78 31.16 -1.91
N ASN A 636 18.28 29.98 -1.52
CA ASN A 636 17.45 28.94 -0.92
C ASN A 636 16.92 29.36 0.46
N VAL A 637 15.59 29.38 0.64
CA VAL A 637 14.97 29.87 1.89
C VAL A 637 15.29 28.95 3.08
N ALA A 638 15.50 27.66 2.83
CA ALA A 638 15.90 26.69 3.85
C ALA A 638 17.43 26.51 3.96
N GLY A 639 18.23 27.16 3.11
CA GLY A 639 19.70 27.06 3.15
C GLY A 639 20.28 25.73 2.63
N GLU A 640 19.49 24.92 1.90
CA GLU A 640 19.92 23.61 1.39
C GLU A 640 21.10 23.65 0.39
N GLY A 641 21.33 24.80 -0.25
CA GLY A 641 22.47 25.00 -1.14
C GLY A 641 23.79 25.30 -0.40
N GLY A 642 23.77 25.29 0.94
CA GLY A 642 24.89 25.71 1.78
C GLY A 642 24.92 27.22 2.03
N GLU A 643 23.84 27.95 1.70
CA GLU A 643 23.77 29.39 1.89
C GLU A 643 23.88 29.79 3.36
N PHE A 644 23.31 28.97 4.25
CA PHE A 644 23.47 29.11 5.68
C PHE A 644 23.31 27.78 6.40
N GLU A 645 23.84 27.71 7.61
CA GLU A 645 23.62 26.61 8.54
C GLU A 645 22.83 27.09 9.75
N SER A 646 22.16 26.15 10.42
CA SER A 646 21.37 26.43 11.60
C SER A 646 21.82 25.65 12.83
N PHE A 647 21.53 26.21 14.01
CA PHE A 647 21.69 25.51 15.28
C PHE A 647 20.39 25.60 16.10
N VAL A 648 19.87 24.45 16.53
CA VAL A 648 18.62 24.36 17.29
C VAL A 648 18.89 24.57 18.78
N LEU A 649 18.22 25.57 19.38
CA LEU A 649 18.27 25.91 20.80
C LEU A 649 17.17 25.22 21.60
N ASP A 650 15.99 25.08 21.02
CA ASP A 650 14.86 24.39 21.62
C ASP A 650 13.92 23.80 20.56
N CYS A 651 13.30 22.66 20.86
CA CYS A 651 12.21 22.10 20.09
C CYS A 651 11.28 21.25 20.98
N PRO A 652 10.13 20.77 20.49
CA PRO A 652 9.19 19.96 21.27
C PRO A 652 9.80 18.69 21.90
N LEU A 653 10.86 18.15 21.31
CA LEU A 653 11.53 16.94 21.78
C LEU A 653 12.45 17.19 22.99
N TYR A 654 12.75 18.45 23.30
CA TYR A 654 13.69 18.79 24.37
C TYR A 654 12.98 18.84 25.73
N SER A 655 13.64 18.31 26.75
CA SER A 655 13.25 18.45 28.16
C SER A 655 13.77 19.76 28.78
N LYS A 656 14.87 20.30 28.25
CA LYS A 656 15.53 21.56 28.65
C LYS A 656 15.95 22.32 27.38
N ARG A 657 15.95 23.65 27.41
CA ARG A 657 16.46 24.45 26.29
C ARG A 657 17.95 24.73 26.44
N ILE A 658 18.63 25.02 25.34
CA ILE A 658 20.03 25.43 25.34
C ILE A 658 20.11 26.95 25.43
N GLU A 659 20.93 27.45 26.35
CA GLU A 659 21.25 28.87 26.48
C GLU A 659 22.75 29.08 26.18
N ILE A 660 23.05 29.87 25.15
CA ILE A 660 24.42 30.25 24.79
C ILE A 660 24.91 31.30 25.78
N LYS A 661 26.02 31.02 26.48
CA LYS A 661 26.66 31.94 27.43
C LYS A 661 27.76 32.76 26.76
N LYS A 662 28.48 32.15 25.83
CA LYS A 662 29.56 32.80 25.12
C LYS A 662 29.66 32.29 23.69
N SER A 663 29.73 33.23 22.75
CA SER A 663 29.94 32.95 21.33
C SER A 663 30.77 34.06 20.69
N THR A 664 31.51 33.71 19.65
CA THR A 664 32.28 34.63 18.82
C THR A 664 31.88 34.49 17.37
N ILE A 665 31.84 35.61 16.64
CA ILE A 665 31.64 35.60 15.19
C ILE A 665 33.02 35.62 14.53
N ILE A 666 33.22 34.71 13.59
CA ILE A 666 34.42 34.62 12.78
C ILE A 666 34.02 35.04 11.35
N ASP A 667 34.38 36.27 10.99
CA ASP A 667 34.20 36.79 9.63
C ASP A 667 35.32 36.28 8.72
N ILE A 668 34.95 35.72 7.56
CA ILE A 668 35.89 35.26 6.52
C ILE A 668 35.91 36.31 5.40
N ASP A 669 34.73 36.69 4.90
CA ASP A 669 34.52 37.78 3.96
C ASP A 669 33.13 38.42 4.18
N GLU A 670 32.72 39.33 3.28
CA GLU A 670 31.45 40.08 3.40
C GLU A 670 30.21 39.18 3.47
N TYR A 671 30.23 38.01 2.82
CA TYR A 671 29.08 37.12 2.67
C TYR A 671 29.30 35.74 3.33
N THR A 672 30.49 35.53 3.92
CA THR A 672 30.90 34.28 4.55
C THR A 672 31.34 34.55 5.99
N ALA A 673 30.58 34.02 6.95
CA ALA A 673 30.88 34.14 8.37
C ALA A 673 30.30 32.96 9.15
N ARG A 674 30.86 32.68 10.32
CA ARG A 674 30.39 31.59 11.20
C ARG A 674 30.34 32.01 12.66
N LEU A 675 29.33 31.50 13.37
CA LEU A 675 29.16 31.62 14.80
C LEU A 675 29.87 30.45 15.48
N ASN A 676 30.89 30.75 16.27
CA ASN A 676 31.57 29.79 17.13
C ASN A 676 30.97 29.87 18.54
N ILE A 677 30.23 28.84 18.96
CA ILE A 677 29.68 28.75 20.32
C ILE A 677 30.80 28.20 21.23
N GLU A 678 31.25 29.03 22.17
CA GLU A 678 32.33 28.68 23.10
C GLU A 678 31.82 28.05 24.39
N ASP A 679 30.66 28.52 24.86
CA ASP A 679 30.03 28.03 26.08
C ASP A 679 28.49 28.11 25.97
N ALA A 680 27.83 27.02 26.34
CA ALA A 680 26.39 26.88 26.36
C ALA A 680 25.95 25.89 27.44
N ILE A 681 24.80 26.15 28.06
CA ILE A 681 24.26 25.32 29.16
C ILE A 681 22.81 24.90 28.91
N LEU A 682 22.39 23.82 29.54
CA LEU A 682 20.98 23.42 29.57
C LEU A 682 20.23 24.14 30.70
N VAL A 683 19.16 24.83 30.34
CA VAL A 683 18.28 25.53 31.28
C VAL A 683 16.86 24.99 31.20
N GLN A 684 16.14 25.07 32.32
CA GLN A 684 14.73 24.65 32.36
C GLN A 684 13.92 25.47 31.37
N LYS A 685 12.98 24.82 30.68
CA LYS A 685 12.00 25.53 29.86
C LYS A 685 11.12 26.35 30.78
N ASP A 686 10.94 27.61 30.46
CA ASP A 686 9.90 28.42 31.11
C ASP A 686 8.57 27.69 30.89
N ARG A 687 7.92 27.25 31.98
CA ARG A 687 6.57 26.70 31.89
C ARG A 687 5.67 27.82 31.38
N VAL A 688 5.40 27.85 30.08
CA VAL A 688 4.29 28.63 29.56
C VAL A 688 3.05 28.08 30.28
N GLN A 689 2.45 28.92 31.14
CA GLN A 689 1.14 28.64 31.70
C GLN A 689 0.23 28.35 30.52
N ARG A 690 -0.29 27.12 30.46
CA ARG A 690 -1.38 26.79 29.53
C ARG A 690 -2.57 27.64 29.95
N GLU A 691 -2.81 28.74 29.24
CA GLU A 691 -4.13 29.38 29.18
C GLU A 691 -5.06 28.57 28.27
#